data_AF-A0A971TLU4-F1
#
_entry.id   AF-A0A971TLU4-F1
#
_cell.length_a   1.000
_cell.length_b   1.000
_cell.length_c   1.000
_cell.angle_alpha   90.00
_cell.angle_beta   90.00
_cell.angle_gamma   90.00
#
_symmetry.space_group_name_H-M   'P 1'
#
loop_
_entity.id
_entity.type
_entity.pdbx_description
1 polymer ?
#
loop_
_entity_poly.entity_id
_entity_poly.type
_entity_poly.pdbx_seq_one_letter_code
_entity_poly.pdbx_strand_id
1 'polypeptide(L)'
;MDLVFKCDTTNDLYRVLSAMGLSFPRYDSTAEAVAAAPNGAGVLVLADQYPQPTETIGEELLDRAAAKGLRLYVEYPQTLAGLDLGEPKATQWERVVVASDFFAPGVEPMAVLAQHGCWFLPAQAAKPHMVVVKVAGYRQAAFGLPDERWPILFELPGRPVLVATSKLSQFVTARYGPIESWKVIWERILGWLGGATDVPCLKWSPAVDVEFGPEDPLPNDVEVAAFARSAKWFADQVVASIDWKKFAIEGFEAIIDHEGRQMVRPWIRGDCTGESAMVFAWDWAVTRNPNSRRTASAMLDYVWSAPDFRHDDPESPSYGLNNWSERNPAFYGDDNARVIMPSMVAAKLLGETRWDEHILRCTLANFRTTGPLGFRESRLDYPGSFTDGRDWAYWYEHETVSYSPHYQAYPWAMFLWTHALTGHEQMLARTKTALRMTMEVYPKLKWTNGLTQEMARLLLPLAFLVRIEDTAQHRQWLNRVADDLLAQMQPCGAIRELLGPLADGSYPPPQSNERYGTDEASLIQENGDPACDLLYTTNYALLGLHEAAAATGDRKLTEAADRLTRFLCRIQVRSTAQPYLSGAWMRAFDYELWEYWGSSADLGWGAWCVETGWTNAWIAAVLAMRQKGESLFDLALASRFKQLMPKLIAEMFDRSKGKKVTVTPVRPTSVPGAEQ
;
A
#
# COMPACT_ATOMS: atom_id res chain seq x y z
N MET A 1 -35.47 17.04 18.39
CA MET A 1 -34.78 15.87 18.95
C MET A 1 -34.14 16.31 20.24
N ASP A 2 -34.53 15.75 21.38
CA ASP A 2 -34.02 16.17 22.68
C ASP A 2 -32.93 15.21 23.12
N LEU A 3 -31.67 15.61 22.91
CA LEU A 3 -30.49 14.85 23.31
C LEU A 3 -29.70 15.60 24.37
N VAL A 4 -29.12 14.85 25.32
CA VAL A 4 -28.17 15.33 26.31
C VAL A 4 -26.90 14.50 26.24
N PHE A 5 -25.75 15.16 26.31
CA PHE A 5 -24.44 14.54 26.20
C PHE A 5 -23.71 14.57 27.53
N LYS A 6 -23.15 13.43 27.93
CA LYS A 6 -21.96 13.36 28.75
C LYS A 6 -20.80 13.01 27.81
N CYS A 7 -19.93 13.97 27.57
CA CYS A 7 -18.72 13.78 26.77
C CYS A 7 -17.77 14.97 26.91
N ASP A 8 -16.49 14.78 26.61
CA ASP A 8 -15.52 15.84 26.43
C ASP A 8 -15.88 16.71 25.19
N THR A 9 -15.47 17.98 25.22
CA THR A 9 -15.70 18.92 24.12
C THR A 9 -14.98 18.54 22.82
N THR A 10 -13.96 17.68 22.91
CA THR A 10 -13.17 17.19 21.78
C THR A 10 -13.76 15.94 21.11
N ASN A 11 -14.79 15.31 21.69
CA ASN A 11 -15.41 14.09 21.14
C ASN A 11 -15.91 14.31 19.69
N ASP A 12 -15.63 13.37 18.78
CA ASP A 12 -15.90 13.57 17.36
C ASP A 12 -17.40 13.74 17.08
N LEU A 13 -18.26 12.90 17.64
CA LEU A 13 -19.71 12.99 17.42
C LEU A 13 -20.25 14.36 17.85
N TYR A 14 -19.85 14.82 19.04
CA TYR A 14 -20.29 16.11 19.57
C TYR A 14 -19.78 17.28 18.71
N ARG A 15 -18.52 17.22 18.25
CA ARG A 15 -17.94 18.22 17.35
C ARG A 15 -18.61 18.24 15.98
N VAL A 16 -18.93 17.07 15.41
CA VAL A 16 -19.62 16.96 14.12
C VAL A 16 -21.00 17.61 14.21
N LEU A 17 -21.79 17.26 15.24
CA LEU A 17 -23.11 17.87 15.44
C LEU A 17 -23.01 19.40 15.67
N SER A 18 -22.03 19.84 16.46
CA SER A 18 -21.79 21.26 16.72
C SER A 18 -21.39 22.03 15.46
N ALA A 19 -20.54 21.44 14.61
CA ALA A 19 -20.11 22.03 13.34
C ALA A 19 -21.26 22.15 12.33
N MET A 20 -22.29 21.32 12.46
CA MET A 20 -23.54 21.43 11.69
C MET A 20 -24.51 22.48 12.25
N GLY A 21 -24.12 23.22 13.30
CA GLY A 21 -24.94 24.25 13.93
C GLY A 21 -25.98 23.71 14.92
N LEU A 22 -25.89 22.43 15.29
CA LEU A 22 -26.76 21.83 16.29
C LEU A 22 -26.16 22.02 17.68
N SER A 23 -27.01 22.42 18.64
CA SER A 23 -26.60 22.63 20.03
C SER A 23 -27.38 21.70 20.94
N PHE A 24 -26.64 20.93 21.74
CA PHE A 24 -27.19 20.00 22.72
C PHE A 24 -26.55 20.26 24.08
N PRO A 25 -27.29 20.15 25.20
CA PRO A 25 -26.71 20.23 26.53
C PRO A 25 -25.60 19.20 26.73
N ARG A 26 -24.44 19.65 27.23
CA ARG A 26 -23.26 18.82 27.50
C ARG A 26 -22.86 18.94 28.97
N TYR A 27 -22.56 17.82 29.59
CA TYR A 27 -22.13 17.70 30.98
C TYR A 27 -20.85 16.87 31.09
N ASP A 28 -20.08 17.09 32.15
CA ASP A 28 -18.88 16.28 32.46
C ASP A 28 -19.24 15.02 33.27
N SER A 29 -20.41 15.01 33.91
CA SER A 29 -20.88 13.93 34.79
C SER A 29 -22.12 13.23 34.23
N THR A 30 -22.09 11.90 34.24
CA THR A 30 -23.21 11.05 33.82
C THR A 30 -24.44 11.26 34.71
N ALA A 31 -24.23 11.45 36.02
CA ALA A 31 -25.31 11.71 36.97
C ALA A 31 -25.98 13.07 36.72
N GLU A 32 -25.20 14.09 36.35
CA GLU A 32 -25.73 15.42 36.01
C GLU A 32 -26.49 15.41 34.68
N ALA A 33 -25.94 14.75 33.66
CA ALA A 33 -26.61 14.58 32.36
C ALA A 33 -28.00 13.94 32.52
N VAL A 34 -28.10 12.83 33.27
CA VAL A 34 -29.39 12.17 33.56
C VAL A 34 -30.31 13.03 34.43
N ALA A 35 -29.75 13.77 35.41
CA ALA A 35 -30.54 14.67 36.25
C ALA A 35 -31.14 15.84 35.46
N ALA A 36 -30.39 16.40 34.51
CA ALA A 36 -30.80 17.55 33.72
C ALA A 36 -31.65 17.17 32.49
N ALA A 37 -31.55 15.93 31.99
CA ALA A 37 -32.29 15.47 30.83
C ALA A 37 -33.82 15.63 31.01
N PRO A 38 -34.53 16.23 30.03
CA PRO A 38 -36.00 16.22 30.02
C PRO A 38 -36.58 14.81 30.00
N ASN A 39 -37.82 14.64 30.48
CA ASN A 39 -38.49 13.34 30.41
C ASN A 39 -38.62 12.88 28.95
N GLY A 40 -38.31 11.60 28.68
CA GLY A 40 -38.34 11.02 27.34
C GLY A 40 -37.15 11.37 26.44
N ALA A 41 -36.18 12.16 26.90
CA ALA A 41 -35.01 12.52 26.12
C ALA A 41 -34.02 11.36 25.92
N GLY A 42 -33.17 11.47 24.90
CA GLY A 42 -32.01 10.61 24.72
C GLY A 42 -30.80 11.15 25.50
N VAL A 43 -30.06 10.28 26.17
CA VAL A 43 -28.81 10.65 26.84
C VAL A 43 -27.66 9.80 26.30
N LEU A 44 -26.62 10.46 25.79
CA LEU A 44 -25.40 9.80 25.35
C LEU A 44 -24.34 9.93 26.44
N VAL A 45 -23.90 8.80 26.97
CA VAL A 45 -22.75 8.68 27.85
C VAL A 45 -21.59 8.19 27.00
N LEU A 46 -20.84 9.14 26.43
CA LEU A 46 -19.71 8.84 25.55
C LEU A 46 -18.44 8.61 26.36
N ALA A 47 -17.56 7.77 25.83
CA ALA A 47 -16.29 7.49 26.45
C ALA A 47 -15.32 8.65 26.21
N ASP A 48 -14.82 9.29 27.26
CA ASP A 48 -13.84 10.39 27.11
C ASP A 48 -12.43 9.85 26.97
N GLN A 49 -12.12 8.73 27.63
CA GLN A 49 -10.85 8.02 27.53
C GLN A 49 -10.99 6.75 26.69
N TYR A 50 -9.90 6.40 26.01
CA TYR A 50 -9.76 5.18 25.21
C TYR A 50 -8.26 4.94 24.99
N PRO A 51 -7.72 3.73 25.21
CA PRO A 51 -8.41 2.46 25.42
C PRO A 51 -8.78 2.14 26.88
N GLN A 52 -8.59 3.07 27.82
CA GLN A 52 -8.94 2.88 29.23
C GLN A 52 -10.41 3.23 29.50
N PRO A 53 -11.26 2.27 29.92
CA PRO A 53 -12.65 2.56 30.29
C PRO A 53 -12.71 3.21 31.68
N THR A 54 -13.59 4.20 31.85
CA THR A 54 -13.69 4.97 33.11
C THR A 54 -15.10 5.11 33.67
N GLU A 55 -16.14 4.98 32.84
CA GLU A 55 -17.51 5.25 33.29
C GLU A 55 -18.08 4.09 34.11
N THR A 56 -18.67 4.40 35.25
CA THR A 56 -19.35 3.43 36.12
C THR A 56 -20.84 3.75 36.16
N ILE A 57 -21.66 2.81 35.67
CA ILE A 57 -23.11 2.96 35.58
C ILE A 57 -23.78 1.96 36.51
N GLY A 58 -24.20 2.44 37.69
CA GLY A 58 -24.89 1.63 38.69
C GLY A 58 -26.41 1.57 38.50
N GLU A 59 -27.06 0.64 39.22
CA GLU A 59 -28.51 0.43 39.24
C GLU A 59 -29.30 1.71 39.53
N GLU A 60 -28.88 2.50 40.52
CA GLU A 60 -29.56 3.75 40.90
C GLU A 60 -29.68 4.74 39.73
N LEU A 61 -28.63 4.85 38.90
CA LEU A 61 -28.64 5.75 37.76
C LEU A 61 -29.56 5.25 36.65
N LEU A 62 -29.57 3.93 36.40
CA LEU A 62 -30.46 3.30 35.44
C LEU A 62 -31.93 3.43 35.86
N ASP A 63 -32.23 3.27 37.15
CA ASP A 63 -33.59 3.40 37.68
C ASP A 63 -34.09 4.85 37.59
N ARG A 64 -33.21 5.83 37.85
CA ARG A 64 -33.51 7.25 37.64
C ARG A 64 -33.78 7.57 36.17
N ALA A 65 -32.99 7.01 35.26
CA ALA A 65 -33.21 7.18 33.83
C ALA A 65 -34.55 6.54 33.40
N ALA A 66 -34.87 5.34 33.90
CA ALA A 66 -36.13 4.66 33.63
C ALA A 66 -37.34 5.44 34.17
N ALA A 67 -37.26 6.00 35.38
CA ALA A 67 -38.32 6.82 35.97
C ALA A 67 -38.65 8.07 35.14
N LYS A 68 -37.68 8.60 34.40
CA LYS A 68 -37.83 9.70 33.45
C LYS A 68 -38.18 9.26 32.02
N GLY A 69 -38.24 7.95 31.76
CA GLY A 69 -38.45 7.40 30.42
C GLY A 69 -37.31 7.71 29.43
N LEU A 70 -36.09 7.91 29.92
CA LEU A 70 -34.94 8.24 29.07
C LEU A 70 -34.50 7.01 28.26
N ARG A 71 -33.98 7.27 27.06
CA ARG A 71 -33.19 6.27 26.30
C ARG A 71 -31.71 6.59 26.48
N LEU A 72 -30.91 5.60 26.84
CA LEU A 72 -29.48 5.80 27.07
C LEU A 72 -28.65 5.16 25.95
N TYR A 73 -27.57 5.82 25.55
CA TYR A 73 -26.45 5.19 24.85
C TYR A 73 -25.26 5.23 25.80
N VAL A 74 -24.73 4.07 26.16
CA VAL A 74 -23.59 3.93 27.08
C VAL A 74 -22.42 3.34 26.32
N GLU A 75 -21.34 4.11 26.21
CA GLU A 75 -20.17 3.76 25.43
C GLU A 75 -18.98 3.39 26.31
N TYR A 76 -18.39 2.24 26.03
CA TYR A 76 -17.15 1.72 26.62
C TYR A 76 -17.04 1.92 28.15
N PRO A 77 -18.07 1.53 28.94
CA PRO A 77 -18.07 1.76 30.38
C PRO A 77 -17.09 0.82 31.09
N GLN A 78 -16.49 1.28 32.20
CA GLN A 78 -15.73 0.41 33.09
C GLN A 78 -16.62 -0.63 33.76
N THR A 79 -17.81 -0.22 34.20
CA THR A 79 -18.82 -1.12 34.76
C THR A 79 -20.22 -0.66 34.36
N LEU A 80 -21.12 -1.62 34.13
CA LEU A 80 -22.53 -1.38 33.84
C LEU A 80 -23.39 -2.39 34.58
N ALA A 81 -24.30 -1.92 35.42
CA ALA A 81 -25.24 -2.77 36.14
C ALA A 81 -26.07 -3.65 35.18
N GLY A 82 -26.14 -4.95 35.48
CA GLY A 82 -26.82 -5.94 34.66
C GLY A 82 -26.00 -6.49 33.48
N LEU A 83 -24.72 -6.15 33.37
CA LEU A 83 -23.83 -6.65 32.32
C LEU A 83 -22.43 -6.97 32.87
N ASP A 84 -21.97 -8.20 32.64
CA ASP A 84 -20.59 -8.59 32.93
C ASP A 84 -19.67 -8.17 31.78
N LEU A 85 -18.73 -7.28 32.08
CA LEU A 85 -17.73 -6.76 31.15
C LEU A 85 -16.34 -7.31 31.50
N GLY A 86 -15.64 -7.85 30.51
CA GLY A 86 -14.25 -8.28 30.65
C GLY A 86 -13.25 -7.13 30.51
N GLU A 87 -11.97 -7.43 30.75
CA GLU A 87 -10.87 -6.50 30.53
C GLU A 87 -10.74 -6.08 29.06
N PRO A 88 -10.29 -4.84 28.77
CA PRO A 88 -10.02 -4.36 27.42
C PRO A 88 -9.16 -5.32 26.58
N LYS A 89 -9.62 -5.62 25.36
CA LYS A 89 -8.88 -6.39 24.36
C LYS A 89 -8.75 -5.60 23.06
N ALA A 90 -7.54 -5.59 22.49
CA ALA A 90 -7.29 -5.03 21.17
C ALA A 90 -7.59 -6.06 20.08
N THR A 91 -8.12 -5.61 18.95
CA THR A 91 -8.20 -6.41 17.72
C THR A 91 -6.82 -6.55 17.09
N GLN A 92 -6.54 -7.71 16.52
CA GLN A 92 -5.37 -7.93 15.66
C GLN A 92 -5.80 -8.06 14.19
N TRP A 93 -6.72 -8.99 13.93
CA TRP A 93 -7.25 -9.29 12.58
C TRP A 93 -8.78 -9.27 12.53
N GLU A 94 -9.41 -9.16 13.69
CA GLU A 94 -10.85 -9.01 13.83
C GLU A 94 -11.31 -7.67 13.24
N ARG A 95 -12.48 -7.72 12.62
CA ARG A 95 -13.14 -6.57 12.02
C ARG A 95 -14.51 -6.41 12.62
N VAL A 96 -15.04 -5.20 12.57
CA VAL A 96 -16.41 -4.95 13.01
C VAL A 96 -17.35 -5.33 11.88
N VAL A 97 -18.41 -6.07 12.18
CA VAL A 97 -19.40 -6.54 11.21
C VAL A 97 -20.81 -6.24 11.72
N VAL A 98 -21.68 -5.77 10.82
CA VAL A 98 -23.10 -5.58 11.12
C VAL A 98 -23.78 -6.96 11.24
N ALA A 99 -24.43 -7.20 12.38
CA ALA A 99 -24.99 -8.50 12.75
C ALA A 99 -26.52 -8.56 12.74
N SER A 100 -27.22 -7.43 12.50
CA SER A 100 -28.68 -7.35 12.48
C SER A 100 -29.20 -6.33 11.47
N ASP A 101 -30.50 -6.31 11.25
CA ASP A 101 -31.23 -5.36 10.40
C ASP A 101 -31.42 -3.97 11.03
N PHE A 102 -30.83 -3.71 12.21
CA PHE A 102 -30.99 -2.43 12.92
C PHE A 102 -30.64 -1.20 12.07
N PHE A 103 -29.66 -1.33 11.16
CA PHE A 103 -29.19 -0.27 10.27
C PHE A 103 -29.76 -0.36 8.83
N ALA A 104 -30.60 -1.37 8.55
CA ALA A 104 -31.17 -1.55 7.23
C ALA A 104 -32.20 -0.46 6.89
N PRO A 105 -32.34 -0.06 5.61
CA PRO A 105 -31.59 -0.56 4.44
C PRO A 105 -30.26 0.18 4.19
N GLY A 106 -29.85 1.10 5.07
CA GLY A 106 -28.68 1.94 4.82
C GLY A 106 -27.34 1.21 4.99
N VAL A 107 -27.26 0.30 5.97
CA VAL A 107 -26.16 -0.67 6.10
C VAL A 107 -26.74 -2.05 6.39
N GLU A 108 -26.53 -2.98 5.47
CA GLU A 108 -27.09 -4.33 5.53
C GLU A 108 -26.30 -5.26 6.48
N PRO A 109 -26.94 -6.31 7.03
CA PRO A 109 -26.23 -7.38 7.73
C PRO A 109 -25.07 -7.94 6.91
N MET A 110 -24.00 -8.36 7.59
CA MET A 110 -22.71 -8.80 7.04
C MET A 110 -21.80 -7.70 6.49
N ALA A 111 -22.22 -6.42 6.51
CA ALA A 111 -21.34 -5.32 6.12
C ALA A 111 -20.11 -5.26 7.04
N VAL A 112 -18.93 -5.20 6.41
CA VAL A 112 -17.63 -5.10 7.08
C VAL A 112 -17.27 -3.64 7.26
N LEU A 113 -16.87 -3.29 8.48
CA LEU A 113 -16.52 -1.94 8.89
C LEU A 113 -15.09 -1.93 9.44
N ALA A 114 -14.32 -0.90 9.07
CA ALA A 114 -13.07 -0.59 9.72
C ALA A 114 -13.34 0.30 10.93
N GLN A 115 -13.16 -0.29 12.11
CA GLN A 115 -12.99 0.45 13.36
C GLN A 115 -11.50 0.36 13.73
N HIS A 116 -10.68 1.26 13.19
CA HIS A 116 -9.23 1.18 13.41
C HIS A 116 -8.86 1.34 14.89
N GLY A 117 -7.80 0.65 15.31
CA GLY A 117 -7.39 0.59 16.71
C GLY A 117 -8.51 0.17 17.65
N CYS A 118 -9.37 -0.77 17.24
CA CYS A 118 -10.48 -1.24 18.06
C CYS A 118 -9.96 -1.94 19.33
N TRP A 119 -10.32 -1.36 20.46
CA TRP A 119 -10.35 -1.98 21.77
C TRP A 119 -11.79 -2.20 22.17
N PHE A 120 -12.09 -3.40 22.64
CA PHE A 120 -13.44 -3.75 23.07
C PHE A 120 -13.42 -4.44 24.43
N LEU A 121 -14.56 -4.36 25.12
CA LEU A 121 -14.82 -5.07 26.37
C LEU A 121 -15.56 -6.36 26.04
N PRO A 122 -14.96 -7.54 26.29
CA PRO A 122 -15.64 -8.82 26.11
C PRO A 122 -16.94 -8.85 26.91
N ALA A 123 -18.05 -9.17 26.25
CA ALA A 123 -19.37 -9.23 26.85
C ALA A 123 -20.21 -10.32 26.17
N GLN A 124 -21.36 -10.64 26.76
CA GLN A 124 -22.36 -11.55 26.16
C GLN A 124 -23.64 -10.78 25.86
N ALA A 125 -24.15 -10.92 24.65
CA ALA A 125 -25.42 -10.33 24.22
C ALA A 125 -26.12 -11.26 23.23
N ALA A 126 -27.42 -11.53 23.46
CA ALA A 126 -28.18 -12.46 22.64
C ALA A 126 -28.50 -11.92 21.23
N LYS A 127 -28.64 -10.59 21.09
CA LYS A 127 -29.03 -9.92 19.85
C LYS A 127 -28.12 -8.71 19.57
N PRO A 128 -26.85 -8.95 19.20
CA PRO A 128 -25.96 -7.86 18.84
C PRO A 128 -26.35 -7.23 17.49
N HIS A 129 -26.27 -5.91 17.42
CA HIS A 129 -26.38 -5.15 16.17
C HIS A 129 -25.05 -5.08 15.42
N MET A 130 -23.94 -5.02 16.17
CA MET A 130 -22.58 -5.08 15.64
C MET A 130 -21.78 -6.07 16.45
N VAL A 131 -20.86 -6.77 15.81
CA VAL A 131 -19.92 -7.68 16.46
C VAL A 131 -18.50 -7.40 15.97
N VAL A 132 -17.51 -7.74 16.78
CA VAL A 132 -16.11 -7.83 16.36
C VAL A 132 -15.72 -9.28 16.22
N VAL A 133 -15.15 -9.62 15.05
CA VAL A 133 -14.90 -11.00 14.65
C VAL A 133 -13.91 -11.06 13.51
N LYS A 134 -13.11 -12.13 13.46
CA LYS A 134 -12.21 -12.41 12.34
C LYS A 134 -13.03 -12.92 11.15
N VAL A 135 -13.14 -12.12 10.10
CA VAL A 135 -13.84 -12.48 8.86
C VAL A 135 -12.99 -12.15 7.64
N ALA A 136 -13.16 -12.88 6.54
CA ALA A 136 -12.66 -12.53 5.21
C ALA A 136 -13.77 -11.87 4.36
N GLY A 137 -13.37 -11.11 3.34
CA GLY A 137 -14.28 -10.33 2.49
C GLY A 137 -13.86 -8.86 2.32
N TYR A 138 -14.45 -8.21 1.32
CA TYR A 138 -14.16 -6.82 0.95
C TYR A 138 -15.07 -5.82 1.69
N ARG A 139 -16.27 -5.55 1.17
CA ARG A 139 -17.31 -4.75 1.87
C ARG A 139 -18.28 -5.61 2.69
N GLN A 140 -18.33 -6.91 2.43
CA GLN A 140 -19.23 -7.88 3.05
C GLN A 140 -18.43 -9.08 3.56
N ALA A 141 -18.88 -9.70 4.66
CA ALA A 141 -18.27 -10.92 5.18
C ALA A 141 -18.59 -12.11 4.24
N ALA A 142 -17.57 -12.60 3.53
CA ALA A 142 -17.74 -13.55 2.43
C ALA A 142 -18.11 -14.97 2.90
N PHE A 143 -17.77 -15.33 4.13
CA PHE A 143 -17.98 -16.67 4.69
C PHE A 143 -18.87 -16.67 5.94
N GLY A 144 -19.72 -15.64 6.08
CA GLY A 144 -20.59 -15.46 7.24
C GLY A 144 -19.81 -15.19 8.54
N LEU A 145 -20.54 -15.21 9.67
CA LEU A 145 -19.98 -14.95 10.99
C LEU A 145 -19.57 -16.26 11.69
N PRO A 146 -18.30 -16.40 12.10
CA PRO A 146 -17.88 -17.44 13.02
C PRO A 146 -18.65 -17.43 14.35
N ASP A 147 -18.59 -18.56 15.06
CA ASP A 147 -19.17 -18.70 16.40
C ASP A 147 -18.44 -17.85 17.44
N GLU A 148 -17.10 -17.82 17.37
CA GLU A 148 -16.29 -16.93 18.21
C GLU A 148 -16.39 -15.49 17.71
N ARG A 149 -17.22 -14.70 18.40
CA ARG A 149 -17.45 -13.28 18.11
C ARG A 149 -17.84 -12.55 19.38
N TRP A 150 -17.54 -11.26 19.44
CA TRP A 150 -17.83 -10.43 20.60
C TRP A 150 -18.82 -9.31 20.24
N PRO A 151 -19.86 -9.05 21.03
CA PRO A 151 -20.78 -7.95 20.78
C PRO A 151 -20.07 -6.60 20.85
N ILE A 152 -20.33 -5.72 19.90
CA ILE A 152 -19.88 -4.32 19.89
C ILE A 152 -21.01 -3.36 20.23
N LEU A 153 -22.20 -3.57 19.67
CA LEU A 153 -23.37 -2.72 19.90
C LEU A 153 -24.60 -3.60 20.10
N PHE A 154 -25.36 -3.38 21.18
CA PHE A 154 -26.59 -4.14 21.47
C PHE A 154 -27.47 -3.40 22.49
N GLU A 155 -28.74 -3.79 22.57
CA GLU A 155 -29.66 -3.31 23.61
C GLU A 155 -29.51 -4.14 24.90
N LEU A 156 -29.44 -3.47 26.05
CA LEU A 156 -29.43 -4.10 27.37
C LEU A 156 -30.80 -4.75 27.63
N PRO A 157 -30.86 -6.06 27.96
CA PRO A 157 -32.14 -6.75 28.13
C PRO A 157 -33.08 -6.06 29.14
N GLY A 158 -34.30 -5.77 28.71
CA GLY A 158 -35.35 -5.22 29.57
C GLY A 158 -35.22 -3.72 29.90
N ARG A 159 -34.22 -3.02 29.36
CA ARG A 159 -34.03 -1.57 29.56
C ARG A 159 -33.83 -0.85 28.21
N PRO A 160 -34.29 0.40 28.05
CA PRO A 160 -34.06 1.20 26.85
C PRO A 160 -32.63 1.78 26.86
N VAL A 161 -31.64 0.90 26.88
CA VAL A 161 -30.21 1.26 26.95
C VAL A 161 -29.49 0.55 25.81
N LEU A 162 -28.91 1.33 24.90
CA LEU A 162 -28.00 0.85 23.88
C LEU A 162 -26.59 0.87 24.45
N VAL A 163 -25.90 -0.26 24.42
CA VAL A 163 -24.55 -0.43 24.97
C VAL A 163 -23.57 -0.62 23.82
N ALA A 164 -22.53 0.21 23.79
CA ALA A 164 -21.37 -0.01 22.95
C ALA A 164 -20.19 -0.49 23.82
N THR A 165 -19.64 -1.67 23.53
CA THR A 165 -18.46 -2.22 24.24
C THR A 165 -17.14 -1.72 23.67
N SER A 166 -17.18 -0.76 22.76
CA SER A 166 -16.04 -0.06 22.16
C SER A 166 -16.40 1.41 21.92
N LYS A 167 -15.42 2.27 21.66
CA LYS A 167 -15.63 3.70 21.41
C LYS A 167 -16.00 3.95 19.95
N LEU A 168 -17.30 3.96 19.64
CA LEU A 168 -17.80 4.25 18.28
C LEU A 168 -17.71 5.75 17.94
N SER A 169 -17.64 6.62 18.97
CA SER A 169 -17.73 8.07 18.84
C SER A 169 -16.42 8.76 18.45
N GLN A 170 -15.39 7.99 18.08
CA GLN A 170 -14.06 8.46 17.65
C GLN A 170 -13.82 8.26 16.14
N PHE A 171 -14.89 8.21 15.35
CA PHE A 171 -14.86 7.81 13.94
C PHE A 171 -14.11 8.78 13.01
N VAL A 172 -13.95 10.06 13.37
CA VAL A 172 -13.17 11.02 12.56
C VAL A 172 -11.69 10.88 12.88
N THR A 173 -11.35 10.97 14.17
CA THR A 173 -9.98 10.94 14.68
C THR A 173 -9.32 9.60 14.38
N ALA A 174 -10.02 8.49 14.64
CA ALA A 174 -9.53 7.13 14.38
C ALA A 174 -9.82 6.64 12.94
N ARG A 175 -10.33 7.51 12.06
CA ARG A 175 -10.46 7.25 10.60
C ARG A 175 -11.37 6.06 10.24
N TYR A 176 -12.49 5.88 10.94
CA TYR A 176 -13.35 4.73 10.67
C TYR A 176 -13.95 4.77 9.26
N GLY A 177 -14.10 3.59 8.66
CA GLY A 177 -14.60 3.44 7.28
C GLY A 177 -15.54 2.24 7.11
N PRO A 178 -16.32 2.18 6.02
CA PRO A 178 -16.52 3.25 5.04
C PRO A 178 -17.21 4.47 5.64
N ILE A 179 -16.84 5.68 5.22
CA ILE A 179 -17.39 6.92 5.82
C ILE A 179 -18.92 6.96 5.76
N GLU A 180 -19.51 6.61 4.61
CA GLU A 180 -20.96 6.62 4.43
C GLU A 180 -21.67 5.58 5.32
N SER A 181 -21.03 4.44 5.59
CA SER A 181 -21.59 3.45 6.51
C SER A 181 -21.61 3.99 7.95
N TRP A 182 -20.54 4.66 8.38
CA TRP A 182 -20.48 5.26 9.72
C TRP A 182 -21.44 6.43 9.91
N LYS A 183 -21.77 7.18 8.85
CA LYS A 183 -22.84 8.19 8.87
C LYS A 183 -24.17 7.53 9.21
N VAL A 184 -24.57 6.51 8.46
CA VAL A 184 -25.83 5.79 8.65
C VAL A 184 -25.91 5.16 10.05
N ILE A 185 -24.81 4.57 10.52
CA ILE A 185 -24.75 3.95 11.86
C ILE A 185 -25.06 5.00 12.93
N TRP A 186 -24.40 6.15 12.89
CA TRP A 186 -24.63 7.21 13.87
C TRP A 186 -26.00 7.85 13.73
N GLU A 187 -26.47 8.11 12.51
CA GLU A 187 -27.82 8.61 12.25
C GLU A 187 -28.88 7.68 12.84
N ARG A 188 -28.69 6.36 12.71
CA ARG A 188 -29.62 5.38 13.26
C ARG A 188 -29.60 5.35 14.79
N ILE A 189 -28.42 5.41 15.40
CA ILE A 189 -28.27 5.48 16.86
C ILE A 189 -28.94 6.76 17.42
N LEU A 190 -28.69 7.91 16.80
CA LEU A 190 -29.30 9.19 17.18
C LEU A 190 -30.82 9.17 17.02
N GLY A 191 -31.34 8.58 15.94
CA GLY A 191 -32.78 8.42 15.72
C GLY A 191 -33.44 7.51 16.76
N TRP A 192 -32.78 6.41 17.11
CA TRP A 192 -33.23 5.52 18.18
C TRP A 192 -33.26 6.25 19.53
N LEU A 193 -32.22 7.03 19.86
CA LEU A 193 -32.15 7.79 21.13
C LEU A 193 -33.21 8.89 21.22
N GLY A 194 -33.36 9.66 20.14
CA GLY A 194 -34.24 10.82 20.11
C GLY A 194 -35.71 10.50 19.89
N GLY A 195 -36.05 9.23 19.62
CA GLY A 195 -37.41 8.83 19.23
C GLY A 195 -37.92 9.54 17.96
N ALA A 196 -37.01 10.08 17.16
CA ALA A 196 -37.29 10.97 16.07
C ALA A 196 -37.14 10.25 14.72
N THR A 197 -38.03 10.55 13.79
CA THR A 197 -37.92 10.08 12.39
C THR A 197 -37.06 11.00 11.54
N ASP A 198 -36.76 12.21 12.01
CA ASP A 198 -35.99 13.22 11.29
C ASP A 198 -34.67 13.47 12.02
N VAL A 199 -33.63 12.74 11.60
CA VAL A 199 -32.25 12.85 12.09
C VAL A 199 -31.43 13.61 11.05
N PRO A 200 -30.61 14.58 11.45
CA PRO A 200 -29.78 15.32 10.50
C PRO A 200 -28.79 14.40 9.79
N CYS A 201 -28.66 14.55 8.47
CA CYS A 201 -27.64 13.84 7.70
C CYS A 201 -26.25 14.31 8.10
N LEU A 202 -25.46 13.41 8.69
CA LEU A 202 -24.16 13.72 9.28
C LEU A 202 -23.11 14.01 8.20
N LYS A 203 -22.32 15.05 8.40
CA LYS A 203 -21.25 15.46 7.48
C LYS A 203 -20.01 15.86 8.24
N TRP A 204 -18.88 15.30 7.85
CA TRP A 204 -17.57 15.66 8.37
C TRP A 204 -16.50 15.54 7.28
N SER A 205 -15.39 16.22 7.51
CA SER A 205 -14.17 16.04 6.71
C SER A 205 -13.32 14.93 7.32
N PRO A 206 -12.84 13.97 6.52
CA PRO A 206 -11.95 12.91 7.02
C PRO A 206 -10.67 13.48 7.64
N ALA A 207 -10.14 12.81 8.68
CA ALA A 207 -8.86 13.21 9.25
C ALA A 207 -7.69 13.03 8.27
N VAL A 208 -7.80 12.03 7.39
CA VAL A 208 -6.92 11.81 6.24
C VAL A 208 -7.80 11.79 4.99
N ASP A 209 -7.61 12.77 4.13
CA ASP A 209 -8.46 13.05 2.98
C ASP A 209 -7.65 12.95 1.67
N VAL A 210 -8.33 13.08 0.55
CA VAL A 210 -7.74 13.23 -0.78
C VAL A 210 -7.61 14.71 -1.16
N GLU A 211 -6.73 15.01 -2.11
CA GLU A 211 -6.53 16.39 -2.57
C GLU A 211 -7.77 16.94 -3.28
N PHE A 212 -8.42 16.09 -4.10
CA PHE A 212 -9.59 16.45 -4.89
C PHE A 212 -10.63 15.32 -4.90
N GLY A 213 -11.92 15.71 -4.90
CA GLY A 213 -13.04 14.83 -5.20
C GLY A 213 -13.02 14.31 -6.64
N PRO A 214 -13.93 13.37 -6.99
CA PRO A 214 -13.95 12.75 -8.31
C PRO A 214 -14.25 13.76 -9.44
N GLU A 215 -15.14 14.71 -9.18
CA GLU A 215 -15.64 15.69 -10.16
C GLU A 215 -15.01 17.08 -10.02
N ASP A 216 -14.13 17.28 -9.03
CA ASP A 216 -13.51 18.58 -8.80
C ASP A 216 -12.68 19.02 -10.01
N PRO A 217 -12.70 20.31 -10.40
CA PRO A 217 -11.85 20.80 -11.47
C PRO A 217 -10.37 20.72 -11.04
N LEU A 218 -9.53 20.11 -11.87
CA LEU A 218 -8.09 20.07 -11.63
C LEU A 218 -7.41 21.32 -12.21
N PRO A 219 -6.51 21.98 -11.47
CA PRO A 219 -5.75 23.10 -12.00
C PRO A 219 -4.72 22.62 -13.06
N ASN A 220 -4.32 23.51 -13.96
CA ASN A 220 -3.40 23.17 -15.06
C ASN A 220 -2.01 22.72 -14.57
N ASP A 221 -1.60 23.14 -13.38
CA ASP A 221 -0.33 22.81 -12.74
C ASP A 221 -0.45 21.65 -11.73
N VAL A 222 -1.56 20.90 -11.73
CA VAL A 222 -1.82 19.84 -10.74
C VAL A 222 -0.69 18.79 -10.69
N GLU A 223 -0.14 18.39 -11.83
CA GLU A 223 0.96 17.42 -11.88
C GLU A 223 2.25 17.98 -11.22
N VAL A 224 2.53 19.27 -11.44
CA VAL A 224 3.67 19.97 -10.86
C VAL A 224 3.50 20.10 -9.35
N ALA A 225 2.30 20.47 -8.89
CA ALA A 225 1.98 20.56 -7.47
C ALA A 225 2.07 19.19 -6.79
N ALA A 226 1.53 18.13 -7.41
CA ALA A 226 1.57 16.78 -6.88
C ALA A 226 3.01 16.25 -6.72
N PHE A 227 3.86 16.48 -7.73
CA PHE A 227 5.29 16.15 -7.63
C PHE A 227 5.98 16.93 -6.51
N ALA A 228 5.80 18.25 -6.44
CA ALA A 228 6.42 19.09 -5.41
C ALA A 228 6.02 18.65 -3.99
N ARG A 229 4.75 18.28 -3.79
CA ARG A 229 4.26 17.74 -2.52
C ARG A 229 4.90 16.41 -2.16
N SER A 230 5.02 15.49 -3.12
CA SER A 230 5.66 14.20 -2.89
C SER A 230 7.17 14.35 -2.60
N ALA A 231 7.89 15.17 -3.38
CA ALA A 231 9.31 15.47 -3.13
C ALA A 231 9.53 16.08 -1.73
N LYS A 232 8.63 16.98 -1.29
CA LYS A 232 8.64 17.51 0.08
C LYS A 232 8.36 16.43 1.13
N TRP A 233 7.38 15.56 0.89
CA TRP A 233 7.08 14.44 1.79
C TRP A 233 8.29 13.51 1.94
N PHE A 234 8.97 13.16 0.84
CA PHE A 234 10.21 12.38 0.89
C PHE A 234 11.28 13.08 1.75
N ALA A 235 11.47 14.38 1.58
CA ALA A 235 12.45 15.16 2.34
C ALA A 235 12.14 15.21 3.85
N ASP A 236 10.87 15.37 4.20
CA ASP A 236 10.44 15.63 5.58
C ASP A 236 10.15 14.35 6.38
N GLN A 237 9.67 13.29 5.73
CA GLN A 237 9.10 12.10 6.40
C GLN A 237 9.81 10.78 6.08
N VAL A 238 10.56 10.71 4.97
CA VAL A 238 11.12 9.43 4.48
C VAL A 238 12.63 9.31 4.71
N VAL A 239 13.37 10.38 4.46
CA VAL A 239 14.84 10.32 4.54
C VAL A 239 15.29 10.22 5.99
N ALA A 240 16.01 9.15 6.30
CA ALA A 240 16.67 8.92 7.58
C ALA A 240 18.19 8.77 7.37
N SER A 241 18.94 8.83 8.47
CA SER A 241 20.40 8.66 8.42
C SER A 241 20.97 7.99 9.66
N ILE A 242 22.01 7.19 9.45
CA ILE A 242 22.90 6.65 10.49
C ILE A 242 24.32 7.04 10.09
N ASP A 243 24.96 7.93 10.85
CA ASP A 243 26.24 8.55 10.50
C ASP A 243 26.22 9.20 9.10
N TRP A 244 27.08 8.75 8.18
CA TRP A 244 27.14 9.23 6.81
C TRP A 244 26.12 8.55 5.88
N LYS A 245 25.53 7.42 6.31
CA LYS A 245 24.58 6.64 5.53
C LYS A 245 23.24 7.37 5.48
N LYS A 246 22.80 7.75 4.29
CA LYS A 246 21.45 8.28 4.05
C LYS A 246 20.61 7.22 3.36
N PHE A 247 19.38 7.02 3.82
CA PHE A 247 18.48 6.02 3.27
C PHE A 247 17.03 6.47 3.37
N ALA A 248 16.15 5.72 2.70
CA ALA A 248 14.71 5.83 2.88
C ALA A 248 14.25 4.78 3.91
N ILE A 249 13.36 5.17 4.82
CA ILE A 249 12.52 4.17 5.51
C ILE A 249 11.69 3.41 4.47
N GLU A 250 11.26 2.20 4.79
CA GLU A 250 10.39 1.42 3.90
C GLU A 250 9.03 2.08 3.71
N GLY A 251 8.48 2.66 4.79
CA GLY A 251 7.24 3.43 4.73
C GLY A 251 6.46 3.45 6.04
N PHE A 252 5.14 3.33 5.98
CA PHE A 252 4.22 3.34 7.13
C PHE A 252 3.31 2.11 7.11
N GLU A 253 3.06 1.54 8.30
CA GLU A 253 2.27 0.32 8.49
C GLU A 253 0.81 0.49 8.07
N ALA A 254 0.14 -0.58 7.65
CA ALA A 254 -1.30 -0.56 7.37
C ALA A 254 -2.15 -0.43 8.65
N ILE A 255 -1.60 -0.82 9.80
CA ILE A 255 -2.31 -0.75 11.09
C ILE A 255 -2.44 0.72 11.48
N ILE A 256 -3.67 1.13 11.75
CA ILE A 256 -4.03 2.44 12.25
C ILE A 256 -4.46 2.27 13.72
N ASP A 257 -3.85 3.03 14.62
CA ASP A 257 -4.19 3.00 16.04
C ASP A 257 -5.48 3.80 16.35
N HIS A 258 -5.89 3.77 17.62
CA HIS A 258 -7.11 4.43 18.08
C HIS A 258 -7.05 5.97 18.03
N GLU A 259 -5.88 6.55 17.76
CA GLU A 259 -5.66 7.98 17.54
C GLU A 259 -5.48 8.31 16.05
N GLY A 260 -5.74 7.34 15.16
CA GLY A 260 -5.65 7.50 13.71
C GLY A 260 -4.23 7.47 13.16
N ARG A 261 -3.23 7.07 13.97
CA ARG A 261 -1.81 7.09 13.61
C ARG A 261 -1.35 5.76 13.03
N GLN A 262 -0.39 5.83 12.11
CA GLN A 262 0.33 4.69 11.55
C GLN A 262 1.78 4.74 12.03
N MET A 263 2.33 3.58 12.36
CA MET A 263 3.74 3.48 12.75
C MET A 263 4.65 3.49 11.52
N VAL A 264 5.86 4.02 11.69
CA VAL A 264 6.93 3.96 10.70
C VAL A 264 7.41 2.51 10.58
N ARG A 265 7.62 2.03 9.34
CA ARG A 265 8.37 0.81 9.01
C ARG A 265 9.83 1.20 8.71
N PRO A 266 10.77 1.08 9.68
CA PRO A 266 12.11 1.63 9.55
C PRO A 266 13.06 0.73 8.74
N TRP A 267 12.56 -0.30 8.06
CA TRP A 267 13.38 -1.25 7.32
C TRP A 267 14.17 -0.54 6.20
N ILE A 268 15.46 -0.85 6.13
CA ILE A 268 16.37 -0.26 5.15
C ILE A 268 16.50 -1.23 3.98
N ARG A 269 15.85 -0.88 2.87
CA ARG A 269 15.85 -1.65 1.63
C ARG A 269 16.59 -0.93 0.51
N GLY A 270 17.29 -1.71 -0.31
CA GLY A 270 18.13 -1.18 -1.39
C GLY A 270 17.30 -0.51 -2.47
N ASP A 271 16.20 -1.16 -2.89
CA ASP A 271 15.26 -0.68 -3.89
C ASP A 271 14.53 0.59 -3.40
N CYS A 272 13.97 0.58 -2.19
CA CYS A 272 13.35 1.78 -1.60
C CYS A 272 14.32 2.97 -1.58
N THR A 273 15.58 2.74 -1.19
CA THR A 273 16.60 3.79 -1.14
C THR A 273 17.01 4.28 -2.53
N GLY A 274 17.23 3.36 -3.49
CA GLY A 274 17.62 3.71 -4.86
C GLY A 274 16.53 4.48 -5.60
N GLU A 275 15.28 4.06 -5.48
CA GLU A 275 14.12 4.73 -6.09
C GLU A 275 13.88 6.10 -5.46
N SER A 276 13.98 6.21 -4.13
CA SER A 276 13.86 7.50 -3.44
C SER A 276 14.97 8.48 -3.85
N ALA A 277 16.19 7.99 -4.07
CA ALA A 277 17.29 8.82 -4.57
C ALA A 277 16.99 9.40 -5.97
N MET A 278 16.30 8.64 -6.82
CA MET A 278 15.84 9.13 -8.12
C MET A 278 14.81 10.26 -7.99
N VAL A 279 13.90 10.23 -7.01
CA VAL A 279 12.96 11.33 -6.76
C VAL A 279 13.72 12.63 -6.48
N PHE A 280 14.75 12.59 -5.64
CA PHE A 280 15.59 13.76 -5.36
C PHE A 280 16.43 14.20 -6.57
N ALA A 281 16.87 13.26 -7.41
CA ALA A 281 17.57 13.59 -8.66
C ALA A 281 16.64 14.32 -9.64
N TRP A 282 15.37 13.91 -9.72
CA TRP A 282 14.34 14.60 -10.48
C TRP A 282 14.00 15.97 -9.90
N ASP A 283 13.89 16.10 -8.57
CA ASP A 283 13.68 17.40 -7.94
C ASP A 283 14.83 18.35 -8.30
N TRP A 284 16.09 17.88 -8.22
CA TRP A 284 17.23 18.66 -8.72
C TRP A 284 17.10 19.04 -10.20
N ALA A 285 16.65 18.14 -11.07
CA ALA A 285 16.50 18.40 -12.49
C ALA A 285 15.40 19.41 -12.82
N VAL A 286 14.33 19.44 -12.01
CA VAL A 286 13.17 20.34 -12.16
C VAL A 286 13.42 21.69 -11.50
N THR A 287 13.86 21.71 -10.25
CA THR A 287 13.88 22.90 -9.39
C THR A 287 15.27 23.48 -9.17
N ARG A 288 16.34 22.73 -9.52
CA ARG A 288 17.73 23.05 -9.16
C ARG A 288 17.97 23.15 -7.66
N ASN A 289 17.19 22.43 -6.84
CA ASN A 289 17.39 22.35 -5.40
C ASN A 289 18.72 21.65 -5.04
N PRO A 290 19.74 22.37 -4.51
CA PRO A 290 21.04 21.78 -4.23
C PRO A 290 21.01 20.74 -3.09
N ASN A 291 20.03 20.83 -2.17
CA ASN A 291 19.89 19.84 -1.10
C ASN A 291 19.42 18.49 -1.65
N SER A 292 18.53 18.51 -2.65
CA SER A 292 18.06 17.29 -3.32
C SER A 292 19.18 16.61 -4.09
N ARG A 293 20.00 17.37 -4.83
CA ARG A 293 21.23 16.85 -5.45
C ARG A 293 22.13 16.16 -4.43
N ARG A 294 22.42 16.82 -3.30
CA ARG A 294 23.26 16.26 -2.23
C ARG A 294 22.65 15.00 -1.62
N THR A 295 21.34 15.00 -1.40
CA THR A 295 20.62 13.88 -0.77
C THR A 295 20.59 12.66 -1.69
N ALA A 296 20.25 12.85 -2.97
CA ALA A 296 20.32 11.80 -3.98
C ALA A 296 21.70 11.14 -4.05
N SER A 297 22.77 11.95 -4.14
CA SER A 297 24.15 11.44 -4.15
C SER A 297 24.49 10.65 -2.88
N ALA A 298 24.14 11.16 -1.70
CA ALA A 298 24.45 10.48 -0.44
C ALA A 298 23.70 9.16 -0.26
N MET A 299 22.46 9.06 -0.76
CA MET A 299 21.69 7.81 -0.73
C MET A 299 22.30 6.75 -1.65
N LEU A 300 22.71 7.13 -2.86
CA LEU A 300 23.38 6.20 -3.77
C LEU A 300 24.80 5.86 -3.32
N ASP A 301 25.52 6.79 -2.69
CA ASP A 301 26.79 6.49 -2.03
C ASP A 301 26.59 5.40 -0.96
N TYR A 302 25.49 5.43 -0.21
CA TYR A 302 25.20 4.37 0.75
C TYR A 302 24.95 3.02 0.05
N VAL A 303 24.01 2.97 -0.90
CA VAL A 303 23.63 1.71 -1.59
C VAL A 303 24.81 1.07 -2.35
N TRP A 304 25.66 1.87 -2.98
CA TRP A 304 26.74 1.36 -3.83
C TRP A 304 28.14 1.36 -3.19
N SER A 305 28.37 2.19 -2.17
CA SER A 305 29.70 2.34 -1.57
C SER A 305 29.84 1.69 -0.19
N ALA A 306 28.73 1.39 0.49
CA ALA A 306 28.77 0.72 1.79
C ALA A 306 28.79 -0.82 1.64
N PRO A 307 29.45 -1.55 2.57
CA PRO A 307 29.47 -3.02 2.54
C PRO A 307 28.13 -3.65 2.90
N ASP A 308 27.14 -2.86 3.31
CA ASP A 308 25.86 -3.35 3.81
C ASP A 308 24.95 -3.93 2.71
N PHE A 309 25.17 -3.52 1.46
CA PHE A 309 24.38 -3.96 0.30
C PHE A 309 25.18 -4.75 -0.73
N ARG A 310 26.41 -4.31 -1.04
CA ARG A 310 27.17 -4.84 -2.17
C ARG A 310 27.94 -6.12 -1.85
N HIS A 311 28.03 -7.01 -2.83
CA HIS A 311 28.87 -8.21 -2.81
C HIS A 311 30.09 -8.02 -3.71
N ASP A 312 31.24 -7.65 -3.13
CA ASP A 312 32.43 -7.26 -3.90
C ASP A 312 33.55 -8.31 -3.96
N ASP A 313 33.36 -9.52 -3.41
CA ASP A 313 34.37 -10.59 -3.49
C ASP A 313 34.28 -11.31 -4.84
N PRO A 314 35.25 -11.18 -5.77
CA PRO A 314 35.21 -11.85 -7.07
C PRO A 314 35.19 -13.38 -6.97
N GLU A 315 35.65 -13.94 -5.85
CA GLU A 315 35.63 -15.38 -5.61
C GLU A 315 34.25 -15.88 -5.17
N SER A 316 33.34 -14.99 -4.75
CA SER A 316 31.98 -15.35 -4.35
C SER A 316 31.05 -15.57 -5.56
N PRO A 317 30.17 -16.58 -5.55
CA PRO A 317 29.13 -16.72 -6.57
C PRO A 317 28.12 -15.56 -6.54
N SER A 318 27.98 -14.85 -5.41
CA SER A 318 27.15 -13.64 -5.29
C SER A 318 27.82 -12.37 -5.83
N TYR A 319 29.04 -12.46 -6.39
CA TYR A 319 29.81 -11.28 -6.81
C TYR A 319 29.01 -10.34 -7.72
N GLY A 320 28.94 -9.08 -7.32
CA GLY A 320 28.23 -7.99 -7.97
C GLY A 320 26.78 -7.80 -7.54
N LEU A 321 26.13 -8.78 -6.89
CA LEU A 321 24.73 -8.65 -6.46
C LEU A 321 24.57 -7.62 -5.34
N ASN A 322 23.36 -7.06 -5.25
CA ASN A 322 22.96 -6.12 -4.20
C ASN A 322 21.92 -6.78 -3.29
N ASN A 323 22.12 -6.72 -1.97
CA ASN A 323 21.17 -7.24 -0.98
C ASN A 323 19.79 -6.59 -1.12
N TRP A 324 18.73 -7.36 -0.92
CA TRP A 324 17.38 -6.82 -0.82
C TRP A 324 17.24 -5.81 0.34
N SER A 325 17.72 -6.18 1.53
CA SER A 325 17.76 -5.30 2.70
C SER A 325 19.14 -5.28 3.37
N GLU A 326 19.38 -4.28 4.22
CA GLU A 326 20.69 -4.06 4.86
C GLU A 326 21.23 -5.36 5.48
N ARG A 327 22.37 -5.84 4.97
CA ARG A 327 23.07 -7.06 5.41
C ARG A 327 22.26 -8.36 5.32
N ASN A 328 21.22 -8.39 4.50
CA ASN A 328 20.41 -9.57 4.22
C ASN A 328 20.71 -10.09 2.80
N PRO A 329 21.49 -11.18 2.64
CA PRO A 329 21.96 -11.67 1.35
C PRO A 329 20.89 -12.46 0.57
N ALA A 330 19.72 -11.86 0.41
CA ALA A 330 18.65 -12.25 -0.49
C ALA A 330 18.69 -11.38 -1.76
N PHE A 331 18.57 -12.00 -2.94
CA PHE A 331 18.76 -11.36 -4.23
C PHE A 331 17.56 -11.62 -5.16
N TYR A 332 16.56 -10.78 -5.04
CA TYR A 332 15.48 -10.69 -6.02
C TYR A 332 15.96 -9.94 -7.25
N GLY A 333 15.72 -10.51 -8.44
CA GLY A 333 16.08 -9.85 -9.70
C GLY A 333 15.27 -8.56 -9.91
N ASP A 334 13.99 -8.59 -9.54
CA ASP A 334 13.08 -7.44 -9.57
C ASP A 334 13.59 -6.27 -8.73
N ASP A 335 13.93 -6.51 -7.46
CA ASP A 335 14.50 -5.50 -6.58
C ASP A 335 15.83 -4.96 -7.07
N ASN A 336 16.74 -5.82 -7.54
CA ASN A 336 18.02 -5.36 -8.09
C ASN A 336 17.82 -4.46 -9.31
N ALA A 337 16.89 -4.80 -10.22
CA ALA A 337 16.54 -3.95 -11.36
C ALA A 337 16.00 -2.58 -10.90
N ARG A 338 15.26 -2.55 -9.78
CA ARG A 338 14.77 -1.32 -9.14
C ARG A 338 15.80 -0.56 -8.31
N VAL A 339 16.96 -1.12 -8.02
CA VAL A 339 18.12 -0.33 -7.59
C VAL A 339 18.85 0.25 -8.80
N ILE A 340 19.05 -0.59 -9.83
CA ILE A 340 19.87 -0.31 -11.01
C ILE A 340 19.28 0.80 -11.88
N MET A 341 18.01 0.67 -12.30
CA MET A 341 17.40 1.63 -13.23
C MET A 341 17.28 3.05 -12.64
N PRO A 342 16.80 3.24 -11.39
CA PRO A 342 16.81 4.55 -10.75
C PRO A 342 18.22 5.13 -10.56
N SER A 343 19.21 4.28 -10.29
CA SER A 343 20.61 4.71 -10.19
C SER A 343 21.16 5.19 -11.54
N MET A 344 20.78 4.57 -12.66
CA MET A 344 21.11 5.07 -14.00
C MET A 344 20.49 6.45 -14.25
N VAL A 345 19.22 6.66 -13.89
CA VAL A 345 18.56 7.96 -14.00
C VAL A 345 19.28 9.02 -13.17
N ALA A 346 19.55 8.73 -11.90
CA ALA A 346 20.26 9.65 -11.02
C ALA A 346 21.68 9.95 -11.51
N ALA A 347 22.44 8.96 -11.98
CA ALA A 347 23.77 9.16 -12.57
C ALA A 347 23.73 10.12 -13.77
N LYS A 348 22.71 10.00 -14.64
CA LYS A 348 22.45 10.94 -15.75
C LYS A 348 22.15 12.35 -15.22
N LEU A 349 21.13 12.50 -14.37
CA LEU A 349 20.62 13.80 -13.95
C LEU A 349 21.61 14.59 -13.07
N LEU A 350 22.43 13.88 -12.29
CA LEU A 350 23.42 14.47 -11.39
C LEU A 350 24.79 14.69 -12.07
N GLY A 351 25.03 14.04 -13.23
CA GLY A 351 26.32 14.07 -13.93
C GLY A 351 27.43 13.31 -13.20
N GLU A 352 27.07 12.32 -12.39
CA GLU A 352 27.99 11.59 -11.51
C GLU A 352 28.40 10.25 -12.15
N THR A 353 29.70 9.92 -12.08
CA THR A 353 30.27 8.70 -12.71
C THR A 353 30.63 7.59 -11.73
N ARG A 354 30.71 7.92 -10.44
CA ARG A 354 31.28 7.04 -9.41
C ARG A 354 30.53 5.72 -9.20
N TRP A 355 29.26 5.64 -9.60
CA TRP A 355 28.43 4.43 -9.41
C TRP A 355 28.41 3.52 -10.65
N ASP A 356 28.91 3.97 -11.80
CA ASP A 356 28.75 3.25 -13.08
C ASP A 356 29.26 1.82 -13.05
N GLU A 357 30.45 1.63 -12.46
CA GLU A 357 31.07 0.32 -12.38
C GLU A 357 30.23 -0.61 -11.49
N HIS A 358 29.69 -0.11 -10.37
CA HIS A 358 28.83 -0.87 -9.47
C HIS A 358 27.48 -1.21 -10.11
N ILE A 359 26.85 -0.24 -10.80
CA ILE A 359 25.60 -0.43 -11.52
C ILE A 359 25.76 -1.52 -12.58
N LEU A 360 26.77 -1.41 -13.46
CA LEU A 360 27.01 -2.39 -14.51
C LEU A 360 27.41 -3.76 -13.96
N ARG A 361 28.22 -3.81 -12.90
CA ARG A 361 28.57 -5.07 -12.22
C ARG A 361 27.32 -5.75 -11.67
N CYS A 362 26.40 -5.02 -11.05
CA CYS A 362 25.16 -5.59 -10.55
C CYS A 362 24.22 -6.06 -11.67
N THR A 363 24.14 -5.31 -12.78
CA THR A 363 23.42 -5.77 -13.98
C THR A 363 23.99 -7.08 -14.51
N LEU A 364 25.32 -7.20 -14.63
CA LEU A 364 25.98 -8.43 -15.08
C LEU A 364 25.84 -9.58 -14.08
N ALA A 365 25.81 -9.30 -12.77
CA ALA A 365 25.56 -10.31 -11.74
C ALA A 365 24.16 -10.93 -11.88
N ASN A 366 23.15 -10.10 -12.15
CA ASN A 366 21.79 -10.55 -12.45
C ASN A 366 21.73 -11.29 -13.79
N PHE A 367 22.45 -10.80 -14.82
CA PHE A 367 22.49 -11.46 -16.12
C PHE A 367 23.16 -12.84 -16.08
N ARG A 368 24.29 -12.97 -15.37
CA ARG A 368 25.00 -14.24 -15.21
C ARG A 368 24.32 -15.22 -14.26
N THR A 369 23.23 -14.80 -13.61
CA THR A 369 22.34 -15.70 -12.84
C THR A 369 20.98 -15.90 -13.54
N THR A 370 20.83 -15.38 -14.76
CA THR A 370 19.65 -15.61 -15.62
C THR A 370 19.96 -16.73 -16.60
N GLY A 371 19.07 -17.72 -16.70
CA GLY A 371 19.25 -18.89 -17.55
C GLY A 371 19.26 -18.56 -19.06
N PRO A 372 19.57 -19.54 -19.92
CA PRO A 372 19.71 -19.33 -21.36
C PRO A 372 18.39 -18.96 -22.06
N LEU A 373 17.24 -19.29 -21.47
CA LEU A 373 15.91 -18.91 -21.96
C LEU A 373 15.50 -17.49 -21.56
N GLY A 374 16.32 -16.78 -20.77
CA GLY A 374 16.06 -15.41 -20.33
C GLY A 374 15.19 -15.29 -19.08
N PHE A 375 14.88 -16.40 -18.42
CA PHE A 375 14.23 -16.41 -17.10
C PHE A 375 15.26 -16.57 -15.99
N ARG A 376 14.94 -16.03 -14.82
CA ARG A 376 15.72 -16.17 -13.58
C ARG A 376 14.83 -16.72 -12.48
N GLU A 377 15.39 -17.46 -11.53
CA GLU A 377 14.68 -17.75 -10.28
C GLU A 377 14.23 -16.46 -9.59
N SER A 378 13.04 -16.47 -8.98
CA SER A 378 12.45 -15.27 -8.36
C SER A 378 13.39 -14.63 -7.34
N ARG A 379 14.06 -15.46 -6.55
CA ARG A 379 15.00 -15.08 -5.49
C ARG A 379 16.17 -16.05 -5.46
N LEU A 380 17.37 -15.54 -5.19
CA LEU A 380 18.53 -16.34 -4.80
C LEU A 380 18.97 -15.92 -3.40
N ASP A 381 19.30 -16.88 -2.54
CA ASP A 381 19.76 -16.64 -1.17
C ASP A 381 21.21 -17.09 -1.03
N TYR A 382 22.07 -16.27 -0.40
CA TYR A 382 23.43 -16.69 -0.09
C TYR A 382 23.58 -17.05 1.40
N PRO A 383 24.18 -18.20 1.73
CA PRO A 383 24.83 -19.15 0.81
C PRO A 383 23.89 -20.17 0.16
N GLY A 384 22.63 -20.29 0.57
CA GLY A 384 21.74 -21.43 0.28
C GLY A 384 21.52 -21.79 -1.19
N SER A 385 21.30 -20.82 -2.08
CA SER A 385 21.17 -21.03 -3.53
C SER A 385 22.49 -21.35 -4.22
N PHE A 386 23.62 -21.24 -3.52
CA PHE A 386 24.95 -21.44 -4.08
C PHE A 386 25.70 -22.63 -3.49
N THR A 387 24.99 -23.53 -2.79
CA THR A 387 25.54 -24.78 -2.27
C THR A 387 25.49 -25.91 -3.32
N ASP A 388 26.12 -27.03 -3.00
CA ASP A 388 26.02 -28.28 -3.78
C ASP A 388 26.53 -28.16 -5.23
N GLY A 389 27.57 -27.33 -5.42
CA GLY A 389 28.18 -27.10 -6.72
C GLY A 389 27.44 -26.10 -7.63
N ARG A 390 26.38 -25.46 -7.13
CA ARG A 390 25.63 -24.43 -7.86
C ARG A 390 26.33 -23.07 -7.75
N ASP A 391 27.35 -22.83 -8.58
CA ASP A 391 27.94 -21.50 -8.71
C ASP A 391 27.14 -20.59 -9.68
N TRP A 392 27.67 -19.41 -10.01
CA TRP A 392 27.01 -18.54 -10.99
C TRP A 392 26.91 -19.18 -12.39
N ALA A 393 27.87 -20.01 -12.78
CA ALA A 393 27.89 -20.63 -14.11
C ALA A 393 26.80 -21.70 -14.22
N TYR A 394 26.52 -22.44 -13.14
CA TYR A 394 25.34 -23.30 -13.05
C TYR A 394 24.07 -22.54 -13.42
N TRP A 395 23.81 -21.40 -12.76
CA TRP A 395 22.59 -20.62 -13.01
C TRP A 395 22.54 -20.02 -14.43
N TYR A 396 23.69 -19.64 -14.98
CA TYR A 396 23.78 -19.09 -16.34
C TYR A 396 23.46 -20.11 -17.44
N GLU A 397 23.73 -21.38 -17.19
CA GLU A 397 23.58 -22.50 -18.11
C GLU A 397 22.29 -23.31 -17.87
N HIS A 398 21.73 -23.23 -16.67
CA HIS A 398 20.52 -23.95 -16.29
C HIS A 398 19.27 -23.34 -16.93
N GLU A 399 18.51 -24.16 -17.66
CA GLU A 399 17.21 -23.77 -18.19
C GLU A 399 16.17 -23.66 -17.07
N THR A 400 15.58 -22.49 -16.93
CA THR A 400 14.42 -22.23 -16.07
C THR A 400 13.36 -21.48 -16.89
N VAL A 401 12.09 -21.64 -16.51
CA VAL A 401 10.95 -20.95 -17.14
C VAL A 401 10.03 -20.45 -16.03
N SER A 402 9.73 -19.15 -16.06
CA SER A 402 8.83 -18.52 -15.09
C SER A 402 7.92 -17.53 -15.79
N TYR A 403 6.67 -17.93 -16.04
CA TYR A 403 5.64 -17.06 -16.63
C TYR A 403 4.99 -16.14 -15.58
N SER A 404 5.81 -15.54 -14.72
CA SER A 404 5.42 -14.59 -13.67
C SER A 404 6.09 -13.23 -13.92
N PRO A 405 5.42 -12.30 -14.63
CA PRO A 405 5.96 -10.96 -14.87
C PRO A 405 6.36 -10.22 -13.60
N HIS A 406 5.75 -10.52 -12.46
CA HIS A 406 6.10 -10.00 -11.14
C HIS A 406 7.60 -10.06 -10.86
N TYR A 407 8.23 -11.19 -11.15
CA TYR A 407 9.65 -11.39 -10.89
C TYR A 407 10.54 -11.15 -12.11
N GLN A 408 9.97 -11.15 -13.31
CA GLN A 408 10.75 -11.18 -14.56
C GLN A 408 10.77 -9.86 -15.32
N ALA A 409 9.71 -9.06 -15.25
CA ALA A 409 9.51 -7.93 -16.16
C ALA A 409 10.57 -6.82 -16.01
N TYR A 410 10.95 -6.48 -14.78
CA TYR A 410 11.95 -5.44 -14.54
C TYR A 410 13.38 -5.89 -14.85
N PRO A 411 13.80 -7.14 -14.54
CA PRO A 411 15.04 -7.69 -15.10
C PRO A 411 15.10 -7.61 -16.62
N TRP A 412 14.01 -7.97 -17.32
CA TRP A 412 13.95 -7.84 -18.78
C TRP A 412 14.09 -6.38 -19.24
N ALA A 413 13.37 -5.44 -18.64
CA ALA A 413 13.50 -4.02 -18.96
C ALA A 413 14.93 -3.51 -18.73
N MET A 414 15.54 -3.90 -17.61
CA MET A 414 16.94 -3.57 -17.29
C MET A 414 17.93 -4.13 -18.32
N PHE A 415 17.76 -5.39 -18.76
CA PHE A 415 18.62 -6.00 -19.77
C PHE A 415 18.45 -5.36 -21.15
N LEU A 416 17.21 -5.05 -21.56
CA LEU A 416 16.92 -4.34 -22.80
C LEU A 416 17.55 -2.95 -22.81
N TRP A 417 17.40 -2.19 -21.72
CA TRP A 417 17.98 -0.86 -21.63
C TRP A 417 19.52 -0.91 -21.60
N THR A 418 20.10 -1.86 -20.86
CA THR A 418 21.56 -2.06 -20.83
C THR A 418 22.09 -2.49 -22.20
N HIS A 419 21.36 -3.33 -22.94
CA HIS A 419 21.68 -3.65 -24.32
C HIS A 419 21.71 -2.39 -25.18
N ALA A 420 20.68 -1.54 -25.12
CA ALA A 420 20.64 -0.31 -25.91
C ALA A 420 21.81 0.65 -25.57
N LEU A 421 22.23 0.69 -24.30
CA LEU A 421 23.36 1.49 -23.84
C LEU A 421 24.72 0.93 -24.30
N THR A 422 24.87 -0.39 -24.43
CA THR A 422 26.18 -1.04 -24.55
C THR A 422 26.42 -1.84 -25.84
N GLY A 423 25.36 -2.27 -26.52
CA GLY A 423 25.41 -3.20 -27.65
C GLY A 423 25.64 -4.66 -27.25
N HIS A 424 25.39 -5.05 -25.99
CA HIS A 424 25.56 -6.45 -25.58
C HIS A 424 24.40 -7.33 -26.09
N GLU A 425 24.62 -8.03 -27.20
CA GLU A 425 23.59 -8.80 -27.93
C GLU A 425 22.93 -9.92 -27.13
N GLN A 426 23.66 -10.60 -26.24
CA GLN A 426 23.10 -11.72 -25.49
C GLN A 426 21.98 -11.31 -24.53
N MET A 427 22.05 -10.09 -23.97
CA MET A 427 20.97 -9.53 -23.14
C MET A 427 19.68 -9.39 -23.94
N LEU A 428 19.77 -8.86 -25.17
CA LEU A 428 18.61 -8.76 -26.08
C LEU A 428 18.08 -10.14 -26.47
N ALA A 429 18.96 -11.05 -26.91
CA ALA A 429 18.57 -12.37 -27.41
C ALA A 429 17.84 -13.22 -26.34
N ARG A 430 18.37 -13.27 -25.12
CA ARG A 430 17.74 -14.01 -24.01
C ARG A 430 16.41 -13.37 -23.61
N THR A 431 16.37 -12.05 -23.50
CA THR A 431 15.14 -11.32 -23.12
C THR A 431 14.04 -11.49 -24.17
N LYS A 432 14.36 -11.39 -25.47
CA LYS A 432 13.40 -11.67 -26.56
C LYS A 432 12.85 -13.08 -26.50
N THR A 433 13.69 -14.06 -26.14
CA THR A 433 13.26 -15.46 -25.97
C THR A 433 12.22 -15.58 -24.86
N ALA A 434 12.51 -15.03 -23.68
CA ALA A 434 11.60 -15.06 -22.54
C ALA A 434 10.28 -14.31 -22.81
N LEU A 435 10.34 -13.12 -23.43
CA LEU A 435 9.17 -12.34 -23.80
C LEU A 435 8.30 -13.08 -24.83
N ARG A 436 8.91 -13.67 -25.87
CA ARG A 436 8.18 -14.50 -26.85
C ARG A 436 7.44 -15.65 -26.17
N MET A 437 8.14 -16.43 -25.34
CA MET A 437 7.53 -17.56 -24.62
C MET A 437 6.39 -17.10 -23.70
N THR A 438 6.56 -15.98 -23.01
CA THR A 438 5.51 -15.39 -22.16
C THR A 438 4.30 -14.95 -22.98
N MET A 439 4.51 -14.31 -24.14
CA MET A 439 3.42 -13.86 -25.01
C MET A 439 2.71 -15.01 -25.74
N GLU A 440 3.36 -16.15 -25.93
CA GLU A 440 2.75 -17.38 -26.47
C GLU A 440 1.71 -17.98 -25.51
N VAL A 441 1.94 -17.89 -24.19
CA VAL A 441 1.00 -18.40 -23.18
C VAL A 441 0.01 -17.34 -22.68
N TYR A 442 0.29 -16.06 -22.89
CA TYR A 442 -0.57 -14.95 -22.46
C TYR A 442 -2.03 -15.10 -22.96
N PRO A 443 -3.06 -14.89 -22.09
CA PRO A 443 -2.98 -14.32 -20.73
C PRO A 443 -2.82 -15.34 -19.59
N LYS A 444 -2.43 -16.59 -19.86
CA LYS A 444 -2.24 -17.64 -18.82
C LYS A 444 -0.92 -17.45 -18.07
N LEU A 445 -0.89 -16.45 -17.21
CA LEU A 445 0.27 -16.09 -16.40
C LEU A 445 0.14 -16.68 -14.99
N LYS A 446 1.29 -16.94 -14.36
CA LYS A 446 1.35 -17.03 -12.90
C LYS A 446 1.33 -15.62 -12.34
N TRP A 447 0.46 -15.37 -11.38
CA TRP A 447 0.23 -14.04 -10.81
C TRP A 447 0.44 -14.05 -9.30
N THR A 448 0.85 -12.92 -8.73
CA THR A 448 1.14 -12.84 -7.29
C THR A 448 -0.13 -12.53 -6.49
N ASN A 449 -0.51 -11.25 -6.33
CA ASN A 449 -1.72 -10.84 -5.60
C ASN A 449 -2.89 -10.47 -6.54
N GLY A 450 -2.61 -10.21 -7.82
CA GLY A 450 -3.62 -9.90 -8.83
C GLY A 450 -3.06 -10.06 -10.25
N LEU A 451 -3.90 -10.47 -11.20
CA LEU A 451 -3.52 -10.62 -12.61
C LEU A 451 -3.30 -9.26 -13.30
N THR A 452 -4.03 -8.21 -12.88
CA THR A 452 -3.83 -6.83 -13.38
C THR A 452 -2.39 -6.34 -13.14
N GLN A 453 -1.79 -6.74 -12.02
CA GLN A 453 -0.41 -6.40 -11.64
C GLN A 453 0.59 -6.94 -12.67
N GLU A 454 0.37 -8.17 -13.14
CA GLU A 454 1.21 -8.81 -14.16
C GLU A 454 1.11 -8.09 -15.50
N MET A 455 -0.10 -7.66 -15.88
CA MET A 455 -0.32 -6.87 -17.10
C MET A 455 0.41 -5.52 -17.02
N ALA A 456 0.29 -4.82 -15.89
CA ALA A 456 0.93 -3.53 -15.66
C ALA A 456 2.46 -3.63 -15.77
N ARG A 457 3.05 -4.67 -15.18
CA ARG A 457 4.50 -4.91 -15.23
C ARG A 457 5.02 -5.27 -16.62
N LEU A 458 4.26 -6.03 -17.42
CA LEU A 458 4.67 -6.41 -18.78
C LEU A 458 4.79 -5.22 -19.74
N LEU A 459 4.10 -4.11 -19.48
CA LEU A 459 4.15 -2.93 -20.36
C LEU A 459 5.57 -2.38 -20.52
N LEU A 460 6.34 -2.28 -19.44
CA LEU A 460 7.67 -1.67 -19.46
C LEU A 460 8.66 -2.40 -20.40
N PRO A 461 8.93 -3.72 -20.25
CA PRO A 461 9.84 -4.42 -21.15
C PRO A 461 9.32 -4.46 -22.59
N LEU A 462 8.00 -4.53 -22.82
CA LEU A 462 7.43 -4.49 -24.17
C LEU A 462 7.61 -3.12 -24.84
N ALA A 463 7.43 -2.02 -24.09
CA ALA A 463 7.70 -0.67 -24.57
C ALA A 463 9.18 -0.49 -24.93
N PHE A 464 10.09 -1.00 -24.10
CA PHE A 464 11.53 -0.95 -24.36
C PHE A 464 11.91 -1.80 -25.58
N LEU A 465 11.29 -2.97 -25.76
CA LEU A 465 11.51 -3.81 -26.92
C LEU A 465 11.07 -3.12 -28.21
N VAL A 466 9.92 -2.42 -28.21
CA VAL A 466 9.48 -1.60 -29.36
C VAL A 466 10.48 -0.47 -29.65
N ARG A 467 11.04 0.18 -28.63
CA ARG A 467 12.08 1.22 -28.83
C ARG A 467 13.36 0.68 -29.47
N ILE A 468 13.76 -0.54 -29.12
CA ILE A 468 14.99 -1.17 -29.62
C ILE A 468 14.77 -1.76 -31.03
N GLU A 469 13.65 -2.45 -31.22
CA GLU A 469 13.27 -3.10 -32.48
C GLU A 469 11.77 -2.91 -32.73
N ASP A 470 11.41 -1.87 -33.47
CA ASP A 470 10.02 -1.57 -33.77
C ASP A 470 9.47 -2.49 -34.89
N THR A 471 8.96 -3.66 -34.48
CA THR A 471 8.34 -4.63 -35.39
C THR A 471 6.82 -4.70 -35.18
N ALA A 472 6.10 -5.14 -36.22
CA ALA A 472 4.66 -5.36 -36.11
C ALA A 472 4.30 -6.36 -34.99
N GLN A 473 5.13 -7.38 -34.77
CA GLN A 473 4.93 -8.36 -33.71
C GLN A 473 5.13 -7.74 -32.31
N HIS A 474 6.17 -6.93 -32.11
CA HIS A 474 6.42 -6.28 -30.82
C HIS A 474 5.31 -5.26 -30.49
N ARG A 475 4.86 -4.47 -31.49
CA ARG A 475 3.69 -3.59 -31.33
C ARG A 475 2.42 -4.38 -31.02
N GLN A 476 2.20 -5.52 -31.68
CA GLN A 476 1.05 -6.38 -31.39
C GLN A 476 1.07 -6.89 -29.95
N TRP A 477 2.23 -7.32 -29.42
CA TRP A 477 2.35 -7.78 -28.04
C TRP A 477 2.07 -6.65 -27.05
N LEU A 478 2.68 -5.48 -27.25
CA LEU A 478 2.44 -4.30 -26.41
C LEU A 478 0.96 -3.90 -26.41
N ASN A 479 0.35 -3.79 -27.59
CA ASN A 479 -1.06 -3.41 -27.71
C ASN A 479 -1.97 -4.43 -27.06
N ARG A 480 -1.68 -5.73 -27.17
CA ARG A 480 -2.49 -6.77 -26.53
C ARG A 480 -2.50 -6.63 -25.01
N VAL A 481 -1.33 -6.46 -24.38
CA VAL A 481 -1.23 -6.28 -22.92
C VAL A 481 -1.85 -4.95 -22.49
N ALA A 482 -1.61 -3.87 -23.24
CA ALA A 482 -2.19 -2.57 -22.95
C ALA A 482 -3.73 -2.59 -23.05
N ASP A 483 -4.29 -3.25 -24.07
CA ASP A 483 -5.74 -3.34 -24.26
C ASP A 483 -6.41 -4.09 -23.10
N ASP A 484 -5.81 -5.21 -22.66
CA ASP A 484 -6.31 -6.01 -21.55
C ASP A 484 -6.21 -5.27 -20.20
N LEU A 485 -5.13 -4.50 -19.97
CA LEU A 485 -5.01 -3.61 -18.81
C LEU A 485 -6.05 -2.48 -18.85
N LEU A 486 -6.19 -1.82 -20.00
CA LEU A 486 -7.11 -0.69 -20.16
C LEU A 486 -8.58 -1.12 -20.09
N ALA A 487 -8.89 -2.39 -20.34
CA ALA A 487 -10.22 -2.95 -20.06
C ALA A 487 -10.59 -2.91 -18.57
N GLN A 488 -9.60 -2.77 -17.66
CA GLN A 488 -9.83 -2.57 -16.23
C GLN A 488 -9.83 -1.10 -15.79
N MET A 489 -9.46 -0.17 -16.68
CA MET A 489 -9.42 1.25 -16.37
C MET A 489 -10.83 1.86 -16.31
N GLN A 490 -11.16 2.47 -15.19
CA GLN A 490 -12.44 3.12 -14.93
C GLN A 490 -12.49 4.53 -15.55
N PRO A 491 -13.69 5.13 -15.72
CA PRO A 491 -13.82 6.49 -16.25
C PRO A 491 -13.00 7.54 -15.51
N CYS A 492 -12.89 7.42 -14.18
CA CYS A 492 -12.09 8.31 -13.33
C CYS A 492 -10.57 8.13 -13.49
N GLY A 493 -10.12 7.04 -14.13
CA GLY A 493 -8.72 6.69 -14.35
C GLY A 493 -8.15 5.62 -13.43
N ALA A 494 -8.86 5.24 -12.36
CA ALA A 494 -8.48 4.10 -11.54
C ALA A 494 -8.36 2.82 -12.37
N ILE A 495 -7.42 1.93 -12.03
CA ILE A 495 -7.31 0.61 -12.64
C ILE A 495 -7.82 -0.41 -11.63
N ARG A 496 -8.91 -1.10 -11.98
CA ARG A 496 -9.53 -2.12 -11.13
C ARG A 496 -8.66 -3.39 -11.08
N GLU A 497 -8.55 -3.98 -9.90
CA GLU A 497 -7.89 -5.27 -9.74
C GLU A 497 -8.71 -6.43 -10.33
N LEU A 498 -8.00 -7.41 -10.89
CA LEU A 498 -8.56 -8.61 -11.50
C LEU A 498 -7.78 -9.82 -10.99
N LEU A 499 -8.50 -10.84 -10.52
CA LEU A 499 -7.98 -12.16 -10.19
C LEU A 499 -8.02 -13.05 -11.43
N GLY A 500 -6.94 -13.79 -11.66
CA GLY A 500 -6.93 -14.92 -12.56
C GLY A 500 -7.50 -16.18 -11.90
N PRO A 501 -7.38 -17.36 -12.54
CA PRO A 501 -7.63 -18.62 -11.87
C PRO A 501 -6.82 -18.72 -10.57
N LEU A 502 -7.48 -19.06 -9.45
CA LEU A 502 -6.85 -19.04 -8.13
C LEU A 502 -5.66 -20.01 -8.02
N ALA A 503 -5.68 -21.12 -8.76
CA ALA A 503 -4.58 -22.08 -8.82
C ALA A 503 -3.30 -21.53 -9.49
N ASP A 504 -3.41 -20.39 -10.17
CA ASP A 504 -2.30 -19.68 -10.79
C ASP A 504 -1.82 -18.47 -9.97
N GLY A 505 -2.50 -18.17 -8.87
CA GLY A 505 -2.15 -17.10 -7.93
C GLY A 505 -1.25 -17.58 -6.79
N SER A 506 -0.17 -16.86 -6.50
CA SER A 506 0.66 -17.12 -5.31
C SER A 506 -0.07 -16.71 -4.03
N TYR A 507 -0.70 -15.54 -4.05
CA TYR A 507 -1.35 -14.92 -2.89
C TYR A 507 -2.81 -14.54 -3.22
N PRO A 508 -3.68 -15.54 -3.47
CA PRO A 508 -5.10 -15.29 -3.73
C PRO A 508 -5.79 -14.68 -2.50
N PRO A 509 -7.01 -14.13 -2.65
CA PRO A 509 -7.80 -13.71 -1.49
C PRO A 509 -8.01 -14.86 -0.49
N PRO A 510 -8.20 -14.57 0.81
CA PRO A 510 -8.47 -15.60 1.79
C PRO A 510 -9.70 -16.45 1.40
N GLN A 511 -9.55 -17.76 1.52
CA GLN A 511 -10.57 -18.75 1.17
C GLN A 511 -11.43 -19.19 2.36
N SER A 512 -11.17 -18.63 3.54
CA SER A 512 -11.97 -18.78 4.75
C SER A 512 -11.69 -17.63 5.72
N ASN A 513 -12.52 -17.49 6.76
CA ASN A 513 -12.33 -16.50 7.82
C ASN A 513 -11.02 -16.74 8.59
N GLU A 514 -10.65 -18.00 8.83
CA GLU A 514 -9.44 -18.38 9.57
C GLU A 514 -8.16 -17.94 8.85
N ARG A 515 -8.18 -17.93 7.52
CA ARG A 515 -7.06 -17.53 6.65
C ARG A 515 -6.91 -16.01 6.48
N TYR A 516 -7.81 -15.21 7.00
CA TYR A 516 -7.67 -13.75 6.95
C TYR A 516 -6.46 -13.29 7.79
N GLY A 517 -5.57 -12.46 7.24
CA GLY A 517 -4.42 -11.93 8.00
C GLY A 517 -3.33 -12.95 8.35
N THR A 518 -3.31 -14.12 7.70
CA THR A 518 -2.30 -15.17 7.99
C THR A 518 -1.21 -15.27 6.93
N ASP A 519 -1.32 -14.54 5.83
CA ASP A 519 -0.49 -14.67 4.63
C ASP A 519 -0.47 -13.34 3.87
N GLU A 520 0.33 -13.25 2.80
CA GLU A 520 0.13 -12.21 1.79
C GLU A 520 -1.20 -12.45 1.05
N ALA A 521 -1.85 -11.38 0.57
CA ALA A 521 -3.18 -11.51 0.00
C ALA A 521 -3.51 -10.41 -1.02
N SER A 522 -4.56 -10.66 -1.79
CA SER A 522 -5.18 -9.66 -2.67
C SER A 522 -5.98 -8.62 -1.88
N LEU A 523 -6.08 -7.39 -2.42
CA LEU A 523 -6.92 -6.32 -1.89
C LEU A 523 -8.42 -6.54 -2.14
N ILE A 524 -8.76 -7.40 -3.09
CA ILE A 524 -10.13 -7.77 -3.44
C ILE A 524 -10.45 -9.19 -2.96
N GLN A 525 -11.70 -9.44 -2.61
CA GLN A 525 -12.18 -10.80 -2.33
C GLN A 525 -12.63 -11.50 -3.61
N GLU A 526 -13.25 -10.75 -4.53
CA GLU A 526 -13.75 -11.26 -5.80
C GLU A 526 -13.66 -10.24 -6.94
N ASN A 527 -13.69 -10.73 -8.18
CA ASN A 527 -13.69 -9.88 -9.37
C ASN A 527 -14.97 -9.04 -9.41
N GLY A 528 -14.80 -7.72 -9.41
CA GLY A 528 -15.91 -6.76 -9.35
C GLY A 528 -15.78 -5.82 -8.15
N ASP A 529 -15.03 -6.22 -7.12
CA ASP A 529 -14.68 -5.31 -6.02
C ASP A 529 -13.95 -4.07 -6.58
N PRO A 530 -14.36 -2.86 -6.20
CA PRO A 530 -13.90 -1.61 -6.79
C PRO A 530 -12.55 -1.11 -6.24
N ALA A 531 -11.63 -2.04 -5.96
CA ALA A 531 -10.31 -1.70 -5.45
C ALA A 531 -9.32 -1.40 -6.58
N CYS A 532 -8.47 -0.41 -6.31
CA CYS A 532 -7.26 -0.08 -7.04
C CYS A 532 -6.06 -0.39 -6.16
N ASP A 533 -5.09 -1.16 -6.67
CA ASP A 533 -3.81 -1.41 -5.98
C ASP A 533 -2.75 -0.41 -6.49
N LEU A 534 -2.35 0.53 -5.63
CA LEU A 534 -1.32 1.52 -5.97
C LEU A 534 0.11 1.00 -5.79
N LEU A 535 0.27 -0.11 -5.08
CA LEU A 535 1.55 -0.71 -4.79
C LEU A 535 2.00 -1.65 -5.89
N TYR A 536 1.11 -2.54 -6.34
CA TYR A 536 1.47 -3.60 -7.28
C TYR A 536 0.92 -3.40 -8.71
N THR A 537 0.00 -2.47 -8.93
CA THR A 537 -0.59 -2.20 -10.26
C THR A 537 -0.33 -0.79 -10.75
N THR A 538 -0.80 0.22 -10.03
CA THR A 538 -1.00 1.56 -10.60
C THR A 538 0.30 2.30 -10.93
N ASN A 539 1.27 2.24 -10.03
CA ASN A 539 2.62 2.79 -10.25
C ASN A 539 3.30 2.15 -11.49
N TYR A 540 3.21 0.83 -11.62
CA TYR A 540 3.74 0.07 -12.76
C TYR A 540 3.02 0.43 -14.06
N ALA A 541 1.70 0.50 -14.03
CA ALA A 541 0.87 0.89 -15.16
C ALA A 541 1.19 2.32 -15.62
N LEU A 542 1.36 3.26 -14.69
CA LEU A 542 1.70 4.64 -15.00
C LEU A 542 3.05 4.72 -15.74
N LEU A 543 4.10 4.09 -15.21
CA LEU A 543 5.40 4.05 -15.87
C LEU A 543 5.32 3.34 -17.22
N GLY A 544 4.68 2.17 -17.27
CA GLY A 544 4.53 1.36 -18.47
C GLY A 544 3.78 2.09 -19.59
N LEU A 545 2.68 2.76 -19.27
CA LEU A 545 1.90 3.56 -20.24
C LEU A 545 2.68 4.79 -20.70
N HIS A 546 3.42 5.46 -19.81
CA HIS A 546 4.29 6.59 -20.17
C HIS A 546 5.37 6.18 -21.17
N GLU A 547 6.08 5.08 -20.89
CA GLU A 547 7.11 4.55 -21.80
C GLU A 547 6.51 4.01 -23.10
N ALA A 548 5.36 3.33 -23.04
CA ALA A 548 4.67 2.80 -24.21
C ALA A 548 4.18 3.91 -25.14
N ALA A 549 3.61 4.99 -24.60
CA ALA A 549 3.23 6.17 -25.36
C ALA A 549 4.46 6.81 -26.02
N ALA A 550 5.55 6.97 -25.28
CA ALA A 550 6.79 7.54 -25.80
C ALA A 550 7.50 6.63 -26.82
N ALA A 551 7.30 5.31 -26.77
CA ALA A 551 7.84 4.34 -27.72
C ALA A 551 7.06 4.29 -29.05
N THR A 552 5.74 4.48 -28.99
CA THR A 552 4.85 4.19 -30.12
C THR A 552 4.28 5.44 -30.80
N GLY A 553 4.16 6.55 -30.07
CA GLY A 553 3.38 7.72 -30.48
C GLY A 553 1.87 7.49 -30.49
N ASP A 554 1.38 6.40 -29.88
CA ASP A 554 -0.04 6.05 -29.90
C ASP A 554 -0.85 6.98 -28.95
N ARG A 555 -1.78 7.74 -29.55
CA ARG A 555 -2.68 8.65 -28.83
C ARG A 555 -3.51 7.93 -27.76
N LYS A 556 -3.92 6.68 -27.98
CA LYS A 556 -4.68 5.89 -26.98
C LYS A 556 -3.88 5.69 -25.70
N LEU A 557 -2.58 5.38 -25.84
CA LEU A 557 -1.69 5.17 -24.71
C LEU A 557 -1.38 6.48 -23.99
N THR A 558 -1.20 7.58 -24.74
CA THR A 558 -1.08 8.93 -24.14
C THR A 558 -2.31 9.30 -23.32
N GLU A 559 -3.51 9.14 -23.88
CA GLU A 559 -4.77 9.47 -23.19
C GLU A 559 -4.99 8.60 -21.94
N ALA A 560 -4.59 7.33 -21.99
CA ALA A 560 -4.62 6.44 -20.84
C ALA A 560 -3.65 6.89 -19.74
N ALA A 561 -2.39 7.21 -20.09
CA ALA A 561 -1.41 7.73 -19.15
C ALA A 561 -1.91 9.03 -18.50
N ASP A 562 -2.43 9.97 -19.29
CA ASP A 562 -2.96 11.25 -18.80
C ASP A 562 -4.14 11.05 -17.85
N ARG A 563 -5.04 10.11 -18.16
CA ARG A 563 -6.19 9.81 -17.31
C ARG A 563 -5.75 9.19 -15.97
N LEU A 564 -4.78 8.27 -15.99
CA LEU A 564 -4.22 7.69 -14.77
C LEU A 564 -3.48 8.72 -13.92
N THR A 565 -2.71 9.61 -14.56
CA THR A 565 -2.03 10.71 -13.87
C THR A 565 -3.02 11.65 -13.18
N ARG A 566 -4.11 12.04 -13.87
CA ARG A 566 -5.16 12.86 -13.27
C ARG A 566 -5.81 12.17 -12.07
N PHE A 567 -6.07 10.86 -12.16
CA PHE A 567 -6.57 10.06 -11.03
C PHE A 567 -5.63 10.14 -9.83
N LEU A 568 -4.34 9.87 -10.02
CA LEU A 568 -3.33 9.91 -8.96
C LEU A 568 -3.18 11.30 -8.33
N CYS A 569 -3.26 12.35 -9.14
CA CYS A 569 -3.25 13.72 -8.65
C CYS A 569 -4.46 14.03 -7.74
N ARG A 570 -5.63 13.45 -8.05
CA ARG A 570 -6.83 13.62 -7.21
C ARG A 570 -6.66 12.98 -5.84
N ILE A 571 -6.17 11.74 -5.83
CA ILE A 571 -6.17 10.92 -4.62
C ILE A 571 -4.94 11.08 -3.75
N GLN A 572 -4.00 11.96 -4.10
CA GLN A 572 -2.83 12.23 -3.25
C GLN A 572 -3.28 12.65 -1.86
N VAL A 573 -2.71 12.03 -0.83
CA VAL A 573 -3.15 12.19 0.56
C VAL A 573 -2.98 13.64 1.00
N ARG A 574 -4.01 14.20 1.63
CA ARG A 574 -4.00 15.50 2.31
C ARG A 574 -4.49 15.32 3.75
N SER A 575 -3.67 15.72 4.71
CA SER A 575 -4.05 15.66 6.12
C SER A 575 -3.38 16.74 6.95
N THR A 576 -4.16 17.39 7.81
CA THR A 576 -3.66 18.25 8.89
C THR A 576 -3.55 17.51 10.22
N ALA A 577 -4.36 16.46 10.42
CA ALA A 577 -4.35 15.63 11.62
C ALA A 577 -3.17 14.64 11.64
N GLN A 578 -2.79 14.10 10.47
CA GLN A 578 -1.70 13.15 10.27
C GLN A 578 -0.72 13.71 9.21
N PRO A 579 -0.01 14.81 9.50
CA PRO A 579 0.79 15.53 8.51
C PRO A 579 1.92 14.70 7.90
N TYR A 580 2.39 13.64 8.57
CA TYR A 580 3.41 12.73 8.04
C TYR A 580 2.94 11.87 6.85
N LEU A 581 1.62 11.82 6.59
CA LEU A 581 1.06 11.16 5.41
C LEU A 581 0.80 12.14 4.25
N SER A 582 0.78 13.44 4.52
CA SER A 582 0.40 14.46 3.53
C SER A 582 1.44 14.56 2.42
N GLY A 583 1.01 14.33 1.17
CA GLY A 583 1.86 14.26 -0.02
C GLY A 583 2.21 12.85 -0.48
N ALA A 584 1.82 11.82 0.27
CA ALA A 584 1.98 10.42 -0.10
C ALA A 584 0.75 9.86 -0.85
N TRP A 585 0.87 8.60 -1.29
CA TRP A 585 -0.21 7.71 -1.71
C TRP A 585 -0.18 6.44 -0.85
N MET A 586 -1.36 5.96 -0.41
CA MET A 586 -1.50 4.65 0.27
C MET A 586 -1.81 3.54 -0.74
N ARG A 587 -1.70 2.28 -0.32
CA ARG A 587 -1.86 1.11 -1.20
C ARG A 587 -3.26 1.00 -1.83
N ALA A 588 -4.32 0.92 -1.04
CA ALA A 588 -5.65 0.56 -1.54
C ALA A 588 -6.59 1.75 -1.66
N PHE A 589 -7.17 1.95 -2.84
CA PHE A 589 -8.19 2.99 -3.06
C PHE A 589 -9.47 2.37 -3.64
N ASP A 590 -10.61 2.64 -3.01
CA ASP A 590 -11.93 2.26 -3.52
C ASP A 590 -12.48 3.42 -4.34
N TYR A 591 -12.56 3.25 -5.66
CA TYR A 591 -12.93 4.34 -6.57
C TYR A 591 -14.44 4.62 -6.62
N GLU A 592 -15.27 3.78 -6.00
CA GLU A 592 -16.71 4.03 -5.85
C GLU A 592 -17.02 4.78 -4.55
N LEU A 593 -16.35 4.41 -3.44
CA LEU A 593 -16.43 5.14 -2.17
C LEU A 593 -15.63 6.45 -2.22
N TRP A 594 -14.67 6.54 -3.15
CA TRP A 594 -13.70 7.62 -3.26
C TRP A 594 -12.90 7.83 -1.97
N GLU A 595 -12.49 6.72 -1.35
CA GLU A 595 -11.73 6.71 -0.10
C GLU A 595 -10.64 5.63 -0.11
N TYR A 596 -9.63 5.80 0.74
CA TYR A 596 -8.62 4.75 0.97
C TYR A 596 -9.25 3.57 1.71
N TRP A 597 -9.52 2.49 0.97
CA TRP A 597 -10.27 1.33 1.45
C TRP A 597 -9.89 0.06 0.66
N GLY A 598 -9.87 -1.07 1.35
CA GLY A 598 -9.72 -2.39 0.73
C GLY A 598 -9.72 -3.54 1.73
N SER A 599 -9.64 -4.77 1.24
CA SER A 599 -9.39 -5.94 2.10
C SER A 599 -7.98 -5.85 2.66
N SER A 600 -7.84 -5.69 3.97
CA SER A 600 -6.54 -5.64 4.65
C SER A 600 -6.13 -7.03 5.16
N ALA A 601 -6.31 -8.05 4.33
CA ALA A 601 -5.94 -9.43 4.63
C ALA A 601 -4.44 -9.71 4.54
N ASP A 602 -3.71 -8.83 3.85
CA ASP A 602 -2.27 -8.94 3.62
C ASP A 602 -1.47 -8.67 4.90
N LEU A 603 -0.60 -9.63 5.27
CA LEU A 603 0.20 -9.59 6.49
C LEU A 603 1.25 -8.47 6.49
N GLY A 604 1.82 -8.12 5.33
CA GLY A 604 2.92 -7.17 5.23
C GLY A 604 2.45 -5.77 4.86
N TRP A 605 1.65 -5.68 3.80
CA TRP A 605 1.30 -4.44 3.11
C TRP A 605 -0.21 -4.25 3.03
N GLY A 606 -0.95 -4.32 4.13
CA GLY A 606 -2.41 -4.13 4.16
C GLY A 606 -2.93 -2.81 3.54
N ALA A 607 -4.25 -2.68 3.42
CA ALA A 607 -4.92 -1.67 2.58
C ALA A 607 -4.44 -0.21 2.77
N TRP A 608 -4.11 0.19 4.00
CA TRP A 608 -3.76 1.57 4.34
C TRP A 608 -2.25 1.85 4.41
N CYS A 609 -1.40 0.88 4.08
CA CYS A 609 0.04 1.11 4.14
C CYS A 609 0.52 2.15 3.13
N VAL A 610 1.68 2.74 3.40
CA VAL A 610 2.39 3.63 2.48
C VAL A 610 3.78 3.05 2.26
N GLU A 611 4.17 2.78 1.02
CA GLU A 611 5.53 2.33 0.67
C GLU A 611 6.28 3.44 -0.07
N THR A 612 7.53 3.69 0.32
CA THR A 612 8.35 4.79 -0.21
C THR A 612 8.85 4.49 -1.61
N GLY A 613 9.60 3.39 -1.75
CA GLY A 613 9.80 2.71 -3.02
C GLY A 613 8.48 2.19 -3.57
N TRP A 614 8.52 1.56 -4.75
CA TRP A 614 7.35 1.00 -5.42
C TRP A 614 6.29 2.08 -5.71
N THR A 615 5.33 2.30 -4.82
CA THR A 615 4.24 3.26 -4.99
C THR A 615 4.76 4.68 -5.19
N ASN A 616 5.30 5.28 -4.12
CA ASN A 616 5.44 6.73 -4.06
C ASN A 616 6.57 7.24 -4.96
N ALA A 617 7.70 6.52 -5.00
CA ALA A 617 8.86 6.94 -5.78
C ALA A 617 8.62 6.89 -7.29
N TRP A 618 7.95 5.85 -7.81
CA TRP A 618 7.65 5.74 -9.24
C TRP A 618 6.57 6.73 -9.68
N ILE A 619 5.52 6.93 -8.87
CA ILE A 619 4.51 7.96 -9.16
C ILE A 619 5.18 9.33 -9.24
N ALA A 620 5.98 9.70 -8.24
CA ALA A 620 6.69 10.98 -8.22
C ALA A 620 7.66 11.13 -9.41
N ALA A 621 8.42 10.08 -9.73
CA ALA A 621 9.36 10.11 -10.85
C ALA A 621 8.66 10.29 -12.21
N VAL A 622 7.52 9.63 -12.44
CA VAL A 622 6.76 9.81 -13.70
C VAL A 622 6.17 11.22 -13.79
N LEU A 623 5.66 11.80 -12.69
CA LEU A 623 5.21 13.20 -12.69
C LEU A 623 6.33 14.16 -13.07
N ALA A 624 7.55 13.96 -12.53
CA ALA A 624 8.71 14.78 -12.90
C ALA A 624 9.13 14.57 -14.36
N MET A 625 9.13 13.33 -14.85
CA MET A 625 9.43 13.00 -16.25
C MET A 625 8.45 13.70 -17.20
N ARG A 626 7.15 13.66 -16.88
CA ARG A 626 6.10 14.34 -17.65
C ARG A 626 6.29 15.86 -17.65
N GLN A 627 6.59 16.46 -16.50
CA GLN A 627 6.91 17.90 -16.41
C GLN A 627 8.13 18.28 -17.28
N LYS A 628 9.10 17.38 -17.41
CA LYS A 628 10.32 17.58 -18.22
C LYS A 628 10.16 17.21 -19.69
N GLY A 629 9.08 16.51 -20.06
CA GLY A 629 8.92 15.91 -21.40
C GLY A 629 9.94 14.80 -21.67
N GLU A 630 10.36 14.07 -20.62
CA GLU A 630 11.37 13.01 -20.69
C GLU A 630 10.74 11.62 -20.47
N SER A 631 11.49 10.57 -20.82
CA SER A 631 11.16 9.17 -20.56
C SER A 631 12.27 8.52 -19.72
N LEU A 632 11.96 7.40 -19.07
CA LEU A 632 12.91 6.59 -18.32
C LEU A 632 14.02 6.08 -19.24
N PHE A 633 13.66 5.53 -20.40
CA PHE A 633 14.63 5.01 -21.36
C PHE A 633 15.36 6.14 -22.07
N ASP A 634 16.68 6.20 -21.89
CA ASP A 634 17.57 7.25 -22.37
C ASP A 634 18.98 6.68 -22.66
N LEU A 635 19.70 7.25 -23.64
CA LEU A 635 21.01 6.74 -24.10
C LEU A 635 22.21 7.59 -23.65
N ALA A 636 22.04 8.58 -22.78
CA ALA A 636 23.09 9.51 -22.36
C ALA A 636 24.27 8.82 -21.65
N LEU A 637 24.04 7.66 -21.03
CA LEU A 637 25.10 6.88 -20.38
C LEU A 637 25.89 5.96 -21.35
N ALA A 638 25.52 5.90 -22.63
CA ALA A 638 26.07 4.91 -23.57
C ALA A 638 27.59 5.00 -23.73
N SER A 639 28.18 6.20 -23.79
CA SER A 639 29.64 6.35 -23.96
C SER A 639 30.41 5.76 -22.77
N ARG A 640 29.96 6.08 -21.55
CA ARG A 640 30.52 5.60 -20.28
C ARG A 640 30.38 4.09 -20.16
N PHE A 641 29.19 3.56 -20.43
CA PHE A 641 28.92 2.14 -20.26
C PHE A 641 29.61 1.28 -21.32
N LYS A 642 29.69 1.72 -22.58
CA LYS A 642 30.45 1.02 -23.64
C LYS A 642 31.93 0.90 -23.31
N GLN A 643 32.51 1.89 -22.62
CA GLN A 643 33.91 1.84 -22.20
C GLN A 643 34.15 0.83 -21.07
N LEU A 644 33.23 0.74 -20.11
CA LEU A 644 33.36 -0.13 -18.93
C LEU A 644 33.01 -1.60 -19.22
N MET A 645 32.02 -1.83 -20.09
CA MET A 645 31.42 -3.15 -20.30
C MET A 645 32.43 -4.26 -20.67
N PRO A 646 33.38 -4.08 -21.62
CA PRO A 646 34.32 -5.17 -21.98
C PRO A 646 35.18 -5.64 -20.81
N LYS A 647 35.65 -4.70 -19.97
CA LYS A 647 36.44 -5.01 -18.77
C LYS A 647 35.62 -5.83 -17.78
N LEU A 648 34.38 -5.39 -17.50
CA LEU A 648 33.51 -6.06 -16.54
C LEU A 648 33.06 -7.44 -17.03
N ILE A 649 32.78 -7.61 -18.32
CA ILE A 649 32.50 -8.93 -18.89
C ILE A 649 33.68 -9.88 -18.69
N ALA A 650 34.90 -9.44 -19.07
CA ALA A 650 36.10 -10.27 -18.90
C ALA A 650 36.35 -10.65 -17.44
N GLU A 651 36.01 -9.76 -16.51
CA GLU A 651 36.16 -9.98 -15.07
C GLU A 651 35.11 -10.93 -14.48
N MET A 652 33.83 -10.75 -14.85
CA MET A 652 32.69 -11.42 -14.21
C MET A 652 32.30 -12.76 -14.84
N PHE A 653 32.69 -12.98 -16.10
CA PHE A 653 32.44 -14.23 -16.83
C PHE A 653 33.70 -15.12 -16.89
N ASP A 654 34.72 -14.82 -16.08
CA ASP A 654 35.86 -15.69 -15.84
C ASP A 654 35.42 -16.93 -15.04
N ARG A 655 35.34 -18.08 -15.70
CA ARG A 655 34.95 -19.37 -15.10
C ARG A 655 35.90 -19.89 -14.03
N SER A 656 37.06 -19.27 -13.82
CA SER A 656 37.93 -19.59 -12.68
C SER A 656 37.42 -19.02 -11.36
N LYS A 657 36.59 -17.96 -11.42
CA LYS A 657 36.09 -17.19 -10.27
C LYS A 657 34.66 -17.58 -9.87
N GLY A 658 34.23 -17.07 -8.70
CA GLY A 658 32.85 -17.20 -8.22
C GLY A 658 32.51 -18.59 -7.66
N LYS A 659 33.52 -19.36 -7.22
CA LYS A 659 33.38 -20.74 -6.73
C LYS A 659 33.44 -20.86 -5.20
N LYS A 660 33.84 -19.79 -4.52
CA LYS A 660 34.09 -19.79 -3.08
C LYS A 660 32.81 -19.43 -2.34
N VAL A 661 32.22 -20.41 -1.66
CA VAL A 661 31.14 -20.20 -0.71
C VAL A 661 31.75 -20.08 0.69
N THR A 662 31.71 -18.89 1.25
CA THR A 662 32.12 -18.64 2.64
C THR A 662 30.87 -18.60 3.52
N VAL A 663 30.73 -19.59 4.41
CA VAL A 663 29.66 -19.60 5.41
C VAL A 663 30.12 -18.76 6.60
N THR A 664 29.81 -17.47 6.57
CA THR A 664 29.92 -16.63 7.78
C THR A 664 28.61 -16.77 8.56
N PRO A 665 28.63 -17.09 9.87
CA PRO A 665 27.40 -17.17 10.65
C PRO A 665 26.75 -15.78 10.75
N VAL A 666 25.76 -15.53 9.90
CA VAL A 666 24.88 -14.36 10.01
C VAL A 666 23.80 -14.74 11.02
N ARG A 667 23.59 -13.92 12.07
CA ARG A 667 22.43 -14.10 12.95
C ARG A 667 21.18 -13.89 12.09
N PRO A 668 20.23 -14.84 12.04
CA PRO A 668 18.98 -14.62 11.32
C PRO A 668 18.23 -13.48 12.00
N THR A 669 18.10 -12.35 11.33
CA THR A 669 17.03 -11.39 11.59
C THR A 669 15.80 -11.94 10.88
N SER A 670 14.95 -12.69 11.59
CA SER A 670 13.64 -13.06 11.06
C SER A 670 12.84 -11.77 10.82
N VAL A 671 12.49 -11.52 9.57
CA VAL A 671 11.60 -10.42 9.18
C VAL A 671 10.21 -11.03 8.98
N PRO A 672 9.19 -10.62 9.75
CA PRO A 672 7.80 -10.94 9.42
C PRO A 672 7.47 -10.30 8.06
N GLY A 673 7.12 -11.13 7.06
CA GLY A 673 6.86 -10.70 5.68
C GLY A 673 8.06 -10.77 4.72
N ALA A 674 9.19 -11.38 5.10
CA ALA A 674 10.28 -11.76 4.17
C ALA A 674 10.34 -13.27 3.85
N GLU A 675 9.33 -14.00 4.29
CA GLU A 675 8.95 -15.31 3.75
C GLU A 675 7.82 -14.96 2.76
N GLN A 676 7.93 -15.00 1.42
CA GLN A 676 8.75 -15.81 0.50
C GLN A 676 8.99 -15.02 -0.80
#